data_AF-A0AAP0GR67-F1
#
_entry.id   AF-A0AAP0GR67-F1
#
_cell.length_a   1.000
_cell.length_b   1.000
_cell.length_c   1.000
_cell.angle_alpha   90.00
_cell.angle_beta   90.00
_cell.angle_gamma   90.00
#
_symmetry.space_group_name_H-M   'P 1'
#
loop_
_entity.id
_entity.type
_entity.pdbx_description
1 polymer ?
#
loop_
_entity_poly.entity_id
_entity_poly.type
_entity_poly.pdbx_seq_one_letter_code
_entity_poly.pdbx_strand_id
1 'polypeptide(L)'
;MASRNQNKPPAPRSPVNKNRVADDAPLDKRRKIGAGRIMSSTSSSRGRQALAPMTNQKDASVAPSETAGSESEIIEYTKEMGDALLNEKFKGKKFDSKAKQEWVTGYMNRLKECIKWFQKCLQDLTEEKDNLREMLDSSERKCVETEAAMKIREEELNATISKLETNVSSLKESLAKEESEKLDALDSHKREKEARMALEKTQDSLKEELGRAEQNALNANEKVKTQEDMYKRLQEYNTSLQQYNTKLQNELKAATDANKQVEKEKSAILENHSTLRGHYNMLQKEFTSAKDSRDDAMKQKEAAKKEVDILRGELQQVRDDREKQLLLVQELTSELNTCKERTGRTVAEVDTLITRSTALEDTCSSQREQISLLQHQLAAATQKLKMADLSSSEIRTEFEEQKRIVSDLQDRLRDAEIQLLEGESLRKKLHNTILELKGNIRVFCRVRPLLPDDGPAAEATVSFPTSVESAGRGIDLYQSGQKYPFTFDKVFDHNATQQDVFMEISQLVQSALDGYKVCIFAYGQTGSGKTYTMMGLPQAPLQKGLIPRSLEQVFQTSQALAVQGWKYKMQASMLEIYNETIRDLLSPRSSNGAEGGGAGKYVIRHDAEGNTCVSDLTIVDVCSIREVSNLLQQAALSRSVGKTDMNEHSSRSHLVFTLRIYGVNESTEQQAQGVLNLIDLAGSERLSRSGATGDRLKETQAINKSLSSLSDVIFALAKKEDHVPFRNSKLTYLLQPCLGGDSKTLMFVNVSPDPSSVGESLCSLRFAARVNSCEIGVPRRQTIKPLDSLNIQKKREMEETPKPEVVKITSTETWDSLLQQSKSHGTPIVAHFTASWCVPSVAMDPFIQEFASVFPDIIFVTVDVDDFKEIATKYEVKAMPTFLLMKGGVVAGRLVGANPDETKKRIETLLQSNTEFVV
;
A
#
# COMPACT_ATOMS: atom_id res chain seq x y z
N MET A 1 -64.83 0.25 55.83
CA MET A 1 -64.29 1.41 55.07
C MET A 1 -64.01 2.54 56.04
N ALA A 2 -62.79 3.10 56.03
CA ALA A 2 -62.33 4.18 56.92
C ALA A 2 -60.99 4.74 56.38
N SER A 3 -60.48 5.94 56.71
CA SER A 3 -61.08 7.23 57.12
C SER A 3 -59.94 8.16 57.56
N ARG A 4 -59.81 9.38 56.97
CA ARG A 4 -59.05 10.55 57.52
C ARG A 4 -57.52 10.36 57.64
N ASN A 5 -56.64 11.37 57.78
CA ASN A 5 -56.63 12.85 57.68
C ASN A 5 -55.23 13.24 57.11
N GLN A 6 -54.99 14.29 56.29
CA GLN A 6 -54.97 15.76 56.54
C GLN A 6 -54.08 16.27 57.70
N ASN A 7 -53.17 17.22 57.36
CA ASN A 7 -52.32 18.09 58.22
C ASN A 7 -51.18 17.36 59.00
N LYS A 8 -49.89 17.79 59.11
CA LYS A 8 -49.15 19.10 59.26
C LYS A 8 -49.50 19.88 60.56
N PRO A 9 -48.55 20.43 61.37
CA PRO A 9 -47.14 20.09 61.71
C PRO A 9 -47.11 19.58 63.19
N PRO A 10 -46.17 19.86 64.16
CA PRO A 10 -44.82 20.47 64.19
C PRO A 10 -43.77 19.63 65.01
N ALA A 11 -43.13 20.21 66.04
CA ALA A 11 -42.09 19.65 66.94
C ALA A 11 -42.50 19.74 68.44
N PRO A 12 -41.74 19.22 69.43
CA PRO A 12 -40.49 19.82 69.96
C PRO A 12 -39.39 18.73 70.26
N ARG A 13 -38.40 18.77 71.18
CA ARG A 13 -38.02 19.63 72.34
C ARG A 13 -36.49 19.66 72.61
N SER A 14 -36.00 19.48 73.86
CA SER A 14 -34.58 19.66 74.29
C SER A 14 -34.27 18.91 75.61
N PRO A 15 -33.01 18.94 76.13
CA PRO A 15 -32.72 19.92 77.20
C PRO A 15 -31.29 20.53 77.29
N VAL A 16 -31.19 21.83 77.64
CA VAL A 16 -30.32 22.42 78.71
C VAL A 16 -28.77 22.37 78.55
N ASN A 17 -27.94 23.44 78.69
CA ASN A 17 -28.13 24.82 79.18
C ASN A 17 -27.05 25.86 78.69
N LYS A 18 -27.41 27.15 78.75
CA LYS A 18 -26.58 28.37 79.03
C LYS A 18 -25.35 28.79 78.18
N ASN A 19 -25.56 29.93 77.50
CA ASN A 19 -24.85 31.24 77.64
C ASN A 19 -23.59 31.60 76.83
N ARG A 20 -23.75 32.74 76.09
CA ARG A 20 -22.77 33.81 75.76
C ARG A 20 -21.60 33.49 74.80
N VAL A 21 -20.98 34.45 74.10
CA VAL A 21 -21.39 35.66 73.32
C VAL A 21 -20.10 36.36 72.84
N ALA A 22 -20.10 36.89 71.60
CA ALA A 22 -19.13 37.82 71.01
C ALA A 22 -17.67 37.38 70.76
N ASP A 23 -17.32 37.44 69.47
CA ASP A 23 -16.21 38.20 68.84
C ASP A 23 -14.71 38.01 69.17
N ASP A 24 -13.98 38.01 68.05
CA ASP A 24 -12.64 38.54 67.78
C ASP A 24 -11.35 37.77 68.19
N ALA A 25 -10.28 38.19 67.51
CA ALA A 25 -8.91 37.66 67.56
C ALA A 25 -8.06 38.45 68.62
N PRO A 26 -6.70 38.49 68.64
CA PRO A 26 -5.70 37.89 67.74
C PRO A 26 -4.36 37.40 68.39
N LEU A 27 -3.40 37.02 67.53
CA LEU A 27 -1.94 37.19 67.64
C LEU A 27 -1.11 36.57 68.82
N ASP A 28 -0.35 35.53 68.46
CA ASP A 28 1.14 35.59 68.33
C ASP A 28 2.09 35.40 69.56
N LYS A 29 3.27 34.84 69.25
CA LYS A 29 4.52 34.67 70.03
C LYS A 29 4.52 33.73 71.26
N ARG A 30 5.67 33.21 71.75
CA ARG A 30 7.00 32.77 71.21
C ARG A 30 7.89 32.33 72.41
N ARG A 31 9.02 31.63 72.15
CA ARG A 31 10.22 31.44 73.04
C ARG A 31 10.18 30.24 74.01
N LYS A 32 11.30 29.59 74.43
CA LYS A 32 12.73 29.58 73.96
C LYS A 32 13.56 28.44 74.62
N ILE A 33 14.57 27.93 73.88
CA ILE A 33 15.94 27.48 74.30
C ILE A 33 16.08 26.29 75.31
N GLY A 34 17.05 25.36 75.16
CA GLY A 34 17.95 25.07 74.01
C GLY A 34 19.39 24.60 74.34
N ALA A 35 20.13 24.26 73.26
CA ALA A 35 21.59 24.01 73.15
C ALA A 35 22.17 22.71 73.77
N GLY A 36 23.16 22.02 73.18
CA GLY A 36 23.88 22.13 71.87
C GLY A 36 24.43 20.72 71.48
N ARG A 37 25.40 20.47 70.59
CA ARG A 37 26.31 21.19 69.66
C ARG A 37 26.93 20.07 68.76
N ILE A 38 27.11 20.15 67.44
CA ILE A 38 28.29 20.65 66.70
C ILE A 38 28.03 20.51 65.17
N MET A 39 28.50 21.52 64.43
CA MET A 39 28.86 21.73 63.00
C MET A 39 29.05 20.55 62.00
N SER A 40 29.08 20.75 60.65
CA SER A 40 29.16 21.99 59.83
C SER A 40 28.49 21.93 58.43
N SER A 41 28.09 23.11 57.92
CA SER A 41 28.00 23.59 56.51
C SER A 41 27.27 22.74 55.44
N THR A 42 26.14 23.14 54.82
CA THR A 42 25.74 24.39 54.09
C THR A 42 26.43 24.62 52.74
N SER A 43 25.77 25.03 51.65
CA SER A 43 24.33 25.05 51.28
C SER A 43 24.18 25.65 49.86
N SER A 44 23.22 25.20 49.06
CA SER A 44 22.69 26.00 47.94
C SER A 44 21.25 25.59 47.58
N SER A 45 20.47 26.52 47.05
CA SER A 45 19.09 26.27 46.62
C SER A 45 18.67 27.14 45.44
N ARG A 46 18.37 26.49 44.30
CA ARG A 46 17.51 26.91 43.18
C ARG A 46 17.61 28.36 42.65
N GLY A 47 18.15 28.48 41.44
CA GLY A 47 17.71 29.45 40.42
C GLY A 47 17.08 28.72 39.22
N ARG A 48 16.19 29.38 38.46
CA ARG A 48 15.63 28.89 37.18
C ARG A 48 16.38 29.53 36.01
N GLN A 49 16.57 28.83 34.88
CA GLN A 49 16.58 29.47 33.56
C GLN A 49 16.31 28.50 32.38
N ALA A 50 16.38 29.01 31.16
CA ALA A 50 15.59 28.59 29.98
C ALA A 50 16.28 27.55 29.06
N LEU A 51 15.56 27.18 27.99
CA LEU A 51 16.00 26.25 26.93
C LEU A 51 16.96 26.91 25.92
N ALA A 52 17.91 26.13 25.42
CA ALA A 52 18.56 26.29 24.12
C ALA A 52 19.06 24.92 23.61
N PRO A 53 19.10 24.63 22.30
CA PRO A 53 19.52 23.34 21.75
C PRO A 53 21.05 23.21 21.67
N MET A 54 21.58 21.97 21.71
CA MET A 54 23.02 21.69 21.64
C MET A 54 23.45 21.26 20.23
N THR A 55 24.34 22.04 19.61
CA THR A 55 25.13 21.63 18.44
C THR A 55 26.48 21.08 18.90
N ASN A 56 26.78 19.81 18.63
CA ASN A 56 28.07 19.20 18.95
C ASN A 56 29.04 19.29 17.76
N GLN A 57 29.92 20.30 17.76
CA GLN A 57 31.22 20.21 17.10
C GLN A 57 32.28 19.78 18.13
N LYS A 58 33.26 18.99 17.69
CA LYS A 58 34.44 18.63 18.49
C LYS A 58 35.69 19.15 17.80
N ASP A 59 36.25 20.24 18.31
CA ASP A 59 37.63 20.60 18.02
C ASP A 59 38.60 19.70 18.78
N ALA A 60 39.72 19.38 18.14
CA ALA A 60 40.88 18.73 18.76
C ALA A 60 42.16 19.38 18.24
N SER A 61 42.68 20.36 18.97
CA SER A 61 43.87 21.13 18.57
C SER A 61 45.18 20.47 19.02
N VAL A 62 46.07 20.17 18.07
CA VAL A 62 47.48 19.84 18.31
C VAL A 62 48.35 20.67 17.36
N ALA A 63 49.48 21.18 17.85
CA ALA A 63 50.35 22.10 17.11
C ALA A 63 51.19 21.38 16.03
N PRO A 64 51.58 22.08 14.94
CA PRO A 64 52.31 21.47 13.83
C PRO A 64 53.80 21.22 14.16
N SER A 65 54.34 20.12 13.62
CA SER A 65 55.78 19.86 13.55
C SER A 65 56.28 19.98 12.11
N GLU A 66 57.25 20.85 11.85
CA GLU A 66 57.82 21.04 10.52
C GLU A 66 58.50 19.75 10.01
N THR A 67 58.00 19.20 8.91
CA THR A 67 58.71 18.15 8.15
C THR A 67 58.53 18.44 6.66
N ALA A 68 59.62 18.77 5.96
CA ALA A 68 59.56 19.19 4.56
C ALA A 68 59.34 18.00 3.62
N GLY A 69 58.08 17.74 3.25
CA GLY A 69 57.67 16.89 2.14
C GLY A 69 56.89 17.69 1.10
N SER A 70 57.09 17.42 -0.18
CA SER A 70 56.40 18.14 -1.26
C SER A 70 54.97 17.62 -1.45
N GLU A 71 54.05 18.07 -0.62
CA GLU A 71 52.62 17.85 -0.85
C GLU A 71 52.19 18.57 -2.14
N SER A 72 51.51 17.84 -3.03
CA SER A 72 50.81 18.45 -4.15
C SER A 72 49.43 18.89 -3.67
N GLU A 73 49.07 20.16 -3.85
CA GLU A 73 47.78 20.70 -3.41
C GLU A 73 46.62 19.83 -3.94
N ILE A 74 45.83 19.26 -3.03
CA ILE A 74 44.65 18.47 -3.38
C ILE A 74 43.54 19.45 -3.75
N ILE A 75 43.49 19.82 -5.03
CA ILE A 75 42.46 20.70 -5.57
C ILE A 75 41.10 19.99 -5.49
N GLU A 76 40.20 20.52 -4.67
CA GLU A 76 38.79 20.15 -4.69
C GLU A 76 38.07 20.79 -5.89
N TYR A 77 37.11 20.07 -6.47
CA TYR A 77 36.40 20.50 -7.69
C TYR A 77 34.88 20.48 -7.47
N THR A 78 34.25 21.64 -7.27
CA THR A 78 32.78 21.67 -7.22
C THR A 78 32.16 21.37 -8.60
N LYS A 79 30.84 21.11 -8.63
CA LYS A 79 30.05 20.94 -9.85
C LYS A 79 30.22 22.13 -10.80
N GLU A 80 30.19 23.33 -10.25
CA GLU A 80 30.37 24.61 -10.95
C GLU A 80 31.81 24.76 -11.48
N MET A 81 32.81 24.31 -10.73
CA MET A 81 34.20 24.27 -11.21
C MET A 81 34.37 23.28 -12.37
N GLY A 82 33.68 22.14 -12.34
CA GLY A 82 33.64 21.18 -13.45
C GLY A 82 32.97 21.74 -14.71
N ASP A 83 31.77 22.32 -14.60
CA ASP A 83 31.09 22.94 -15.74
C ASP A 83 31.80 24.23 -16.22
N ALA A 84 32.50 24.98 -15.35
CA ALA A 84 33.36 26.09 -15.75
C ALA A 84 34.60 25.60 -16.53
N LEU A 85 35.25 24.52 -16.07
CA LEU A 85 36.37 23.88 -16.75
C LEU A 85 35.96 23.36 -18.14
N LEU A 86 34.76 22.77 -18.28
CA LEU A 86 34.19 22.36 -19.58
C LEU A 86 33.99 23.52 -20.58
N ASN A 87 33.86 24.75 -20.10
CA ASN A 87 33.65 25.94 -20.93
C ASN A 87 34.95 26.71 -21.26
N GLU A 88 36.11 26.27 -20.76
CA GLU A 88 37.39 26.93 -21.00
C GLU A 88 37.86 26.77 -22.46
N LYS A 89 38.32 27.88 -23.07
CA LYS A 89 38.71 27.93 -24.48
C LYS A 89 40.03 28.67 -24.66
N PHE A 90 40.89 28.17 -25.54
CA PHE A 90 42.16 28.79 -25.90
C PHE A 90 41.96 30.21 -26.46
N LYS A 91 42.64 31.19 -25.87
CA LYS A 91 42.57 32.63 -26.25
C LYS A 91 43.80 33.12 -27.04
N GLY A 92 44.68 32.22 -27.48
CA GLY A 92 45.90 32.54 -28.22
C GLY A 92 45.69 32.81 -29.72
N LYS A 93 46.77 33.20 -30.42
CA LYS A 93 46.76 33.44 -31.87
C LYS A 93 46.53 32.12 -32.63
N LYS A 94 45.66 32.13 -33.65
CA LYS A 94 45.26 30.94 -34.45
C LYS A 94 46.39 30.10 -35.06
N PHE A 95 47.59 30.66 -35.23
CA PHE A 95 48.73 30.02 -35.90
C PHE A 95 49.84 29.55 -34.95
N ASP A 96 49.75 29.82 -33.64
CA ASP A 96 50.75 29.33 -32.68
C ASP A 96 50.45 27.88 -32.27
N SER A 97 50.93 26.94 -33.08
CA SER A 97 50.72 25.51 -32.84
C SER A 97 51.37 25.02 -31.55
N LYS A 98 52.48 25.65 -31.10
CA LYS A 98 53.22 25.23 -29.90
C LYS A 98 52.49 25.68 -28.64
N ALA A 99 52.13 26.96 -28.55
CA ALA A 99 51.34 27.48 -27.42
C ALA A 99 49.94 26.82 -27.34
N LYS A 100 49.33 26.49 -28.48
CA LYS A 100 48.08 25.68 -28.53
C LYS A 100 48.31 24.30 -27.92
N GLN A 101 49.38 23.59 -28.31
CA GLN A 101 49.67 22.23 -27.85
C GLN A 101 50.03 22.18 -26.35
N GLU A 102 50.78 23.18 -25.87
CA GLU A 102 51.10 23.37 -24.45
C GLU A 102 49.83 23.65 -23.63
N TRP A 103 48.96 24.57 -24.08
CA TRP A 103 47.68 24.83 -23.42
C TRP A 103 46.76 23.60 -23.42
N VAL A 104 46.61 22.90 -24.56
CA VAL A 104 45.81 21.66 -24.65
C VAL A 104 46.32 20.60 -23.68
N THR A 105 47.64 20.49 -23.50
CA THR A 105 48.25 19.54 -22.56
C THR A 105 47.95 19.89 -21.10
N GLY A 106 48.10 21.17 -20.71
CA GLY A 106 47.77 21.64 -19.36
C GLY A 106 46.27 21.55 -19.04
N TYR A 107 45.42 21.93 -19.99
CA TYR A 107 43.97 21.83 -19.87
C TYR A 107 43.50 20.37 -19.77
N MET A 108 44.07 19.46 -20.57
CA MET A 108 43.83 18.02 -20.41
C MET A 108 44.27 17.47 -19.06
N ASN A 109 45.29 18.02 -18.40
CA ASN A 109 45.71 17.55 -17.07
C ASN A 109 44.72 17.98 -15.99
N ARG A 110 44.31 19.27 -15.98
CA ARG A 110 43.24 19.76 -15.10
C ARG A 110 41.93 18.99 -15.27
N LEU A 111 41.55 18.65 -16.52
CA LEU A 111 40.40 17.78 -16.78
C LEU A 111 40.57 16.35 -16.20
N LYS A 112 41.77 15.76 -16.22
CA LYS A 112 42.03 14.45 -15.58
C LYS A 112 41.98 14.52 -14.06
N GLU A 113 42.52 15.58 -13.47
CA GLU A 113 42.47 15.82 -12.01
C GLU A 113 41.03 15.98 -11.55
N CYS A 114 40.25 16.81 -12.24
CA CYS A 114 38.81 16.97 -12.03
C CYS A 114 38.06 15.62 -12.13
N ILE A 115 38.33 14.80 -13.15
CA ILE A 115 37.75 13.45 -13.27
C ILE A 115 38.17 12.54 -12.12
N LYS A 116 39.44 12.53 -11.70
CA LYS A 116 39.91 11.72 -10.56
C LYS A 116 39.19 12.11 -9.27
N TRP A 117 39.03 13.41 -9.02
CA TRP A 117 38.27 13.92 -7.88
C TRP A 117 36.82 13.43 -7.93
N PHE A 118 36.12 13.64 -9.06
CA PHE A 118 34.75 13.13 -9.23
C PHE A 118 34.66 11.60 -9.13
N GLN A 119 35.67 10.83 -9.58
CA GLN A 119 35.69 9.38 -9.40
C GLN A 119 35.80 8.97 -7.93
N LYS A 120 36.59 9.68 -7.11
CA LYS A 120 36.67 9.42 -5.68
C LYS A 120 35.36 9.78 -4.98
N CYS A 121 34.82 10.97 -5.22
CA CYS A 121 33.55 11.38 -4.61
C CYS A 121 32.36 10.50 -5.05
N LEU A 122 32.34 9.99 -6.29
CA LEU A 122 31.34 9.01 -6.73
C LEU A 122 31.50 7.65 -6.05
N GLN A 123 32.74 7.21 -5.75
CA GLN A 123 32.97 6.03 -4.93
C GLN A 123 32.46 6.25 -3.51
N ASP A 124 32.80 7.38 -2.89
CA ASP A 124 32.39 7.71 -1.52
C ASP A 124 30.86 7.82 -1.39
N LEU A 125 30.19 8.43 -2.38
CA LEU A 125 28.72 8.45 -2.48
C LEU A 125 28.12 7.05 -2.73
N THR A 126 28.83 6.15 -3.42
CA THR A 126 28.37 4.76 -3.60
C THR A 126 28.43 4.01 -2.27
N GLU A 127 29.53 4.16 -1.53
CA GLU A 127 29.72 3.58 -0.20
C GLU A 127 28.69 4.17 0.80
N GLU A 128 28.42 5.49 0.79
CA GLU A 128 27.35 6.08 1.61
C GLU A 128 25.96 5.54 1.21
N LYS A 129 25.64 5.46 -0.09
CA LYS A 129 24.34 4.98 -0.58
C LYS A 129 24.08 3.52 -0.18
N ASP A 130 25.10 2.67 -0.19
CA ASP A 130 24.95 1.27 0.26
C ASP A 130 24.83 1.17 1.79
N ASN A 131 25.57 1.98 2.57
CA ASN A 131 25.40 2.09 4.02
C ASN A 131 24.00 2.61 4.42
N LEU A 132 23.50 3.65 3.73
CA LEU A 132 22.15 4.19 3.91
C LEU A 132 21.09 3.11 3.68
N ARG A 133 21.29 2.26 2.67
CA ARG A 133 20.38 1.16 2.34
C ARG A 133 20.37 0.07 3.41
N GLU A 134 21.53 -0.33 3.94
CA GLU A 134 21.58 -1.31 5.05
C GLU A 134 20.94 -0.76 6.34
N MET A 135 21.13 0.54 6.64
CA MET A 135 20.45 1.20 7.75
C MET A 135 18.92 1.27 7.55
N LEU A 136 18.46 1.56 6.32
CA LEU A 136 17.06 1.61 5.97
C LEU A 136 16.39 0.24 6.13
N ASP A 137 16.92 -0.78 5.47
CA ASP A 137 16.50 -2.18 5.59
C ASP A 137 16.41 -2.65 7.06
N SER A 138 17.35 -2.20 7.92
CA SER A 138 17.40 -2.52 9.35
C SER A 138 16.33 -1.79 10.17
N SER A 139 16.01 -0.54 9.82
CA SER A 139 14.95 0.24 10.49
C SER A 139 13.55 -0.19 10.01
N GLU A 140 13.36 -0.49 8.73
CA GLU A 140 12.10 -1.01 8.18
C GLU A 140 11.72 -2.36 8.81
N ARG A 141 12.69 -3.28 9.00
CA ARG A 141 12.44 -4.55 9.73
C ARG A 141 11.92 -4.31 11.15
N LYS A 142 12.56 -3.42 11.92
CA LYS A 142 12.11 -3.05 13.28
C LYS A 142 10.73 -2.40 13.27
N CYS A 143 10.44 -1.59 12.27
CA CYS A 143 9.14 -0.95 12.09
C CYS A 143 8.02 -2.00 11.89
N VAL A 144 8.26 -3.02 11.06
CA VAL A 144 7.33 -4.15 10.85
C VAL A 144 7.21 -5.04 12.10
N GLU A 145 8.31 -5.34 12.78
CA GLU A 145 8.30 -6.13 14.03
C GLU A 145 7.52 -5.43 15.16
N THR A 146 7.69 -4.12 15.32
CA THR A 146 6.96 -3.32 16.32
C THR A 146 5.49 -3.12 15.98
N GLU A 147 5.13 -2.92 14.70
CA GLU A 147 3.74 -2.86 14.24
C GLU A 147 3.00 -4.18 14.50
N ALA A 148 3.62 -5.32 14.18
CA ALA A 148 3.05 -6.64 14.42
C ALA A 148 2.86 -6.91 15.93
N ALA A 149 3.86 -6.57 16.76
CA ALA A 149 3.78 -6.73 18.21
C ALA A 149 2.70 -5.84 18.85
N MET A 150 2.55 -4.60 18.37
CA MET A 150 1.49 -3.68 18.81
C MET A 150 0.10 -4.26 18.48
N LYS A 151 -0.10 -4.70 17.23
CA LYS A 151 -1.40 -5.17 16.75
C LYS A 151 -1.88 -6.43 17.49
N ILE A 152 -1.01 -7.42 17.69
CA ILE A 152 -1.35 -8.64 18.45
C ILE A 152 -1.84 -8.28 19.86
N ARG A 153 -1.15 -7.35 20.52
CA ARG A 153 -1.46 -6.91 21.89
C ARG A 153 -2.79 -6.16 21.97
N GLU A 154 -3.13 -5.37 20.95
CA GLU A 154 -4.44 -4.70 20.83
C GLU A 154 -5.58 -5.72 20.65
N GLU A 155 -5.38 -6.77 19.84
CA GLU A 155 -6.37 -7.83 19.61
C GLU A 155 -6.63 -8.65 20.90
N GLU A 156 -5.59 -9.02 21.66
CA GLU A 156 -5.71 -9.74 22.94
C GLU A 156 -6.49 -8.97 24.01
N LEU A 157 -6.25 -7.66 24.12
CA LEU A 157 -6.91 -6.80 25.10
C LEU A 157 -8.40 -6.64 24.78
N ASN A 158 -8.74 -6.34 23.51
CA ASN A 158 -10.12 -6.18 23.07
C ASN A 158 -10.95 -7.46 23.26
N ALA A 159 -10.40 -8.64 22.96
CA ALA A 159 -11.05 -9.92 23.22
C ALA A 159 -11.32 -10.16 24.72
N THR A 160 -10.43 -9.68 25.59
CA THR A 160 -10.56 -9.81 27.05
C THR A 160 -11.64 -8.89 27.61
N ILE A 161 -11.74 -7.65 27.13
CA ILE A 161 -12.79 -6.69 27.54
C ILE A 161 -14.17 -7.25 27.20
N SER A 162 -14.40 -7.58 25.93
CA SER A 162 -15.73 -7.96 25.42
C SER A 162 -16.33 -9.14 26.20
N LYS A 163 -15.51 -10.14 26.54
CA LYS A 163 -15.91 -11.32 27.32
C LYS A 163 -16.29 -11.02 28.77
N LEU A 164 -15.72 -9.96 29.37
CA LEU A 164 -16.10 -9.53 30.73
C LEU A 164 -17.39 -8.70 30.71
N GLU A 165 -17.57 -7.85 29.70
CA GLU A 165 -18.77 -7.04 29.52
C GLU A 165 -20.02 -7.91 29.32
N THR A 166 -19.96 -8.93 28.47
CA THR A 166 -21.08 -9.87 28.25
C THR A 166 -21.48 -10.59 29.54
N ASN A 167 -20.50 -11.04 30.33
CA ASN A 167 -20.75 -11.73 31.59
C ASN A 167 -21.44 -10.81 32.61
N VAL A 168 -20.93 -9.58 32.78
CA VAL A 168 -21.48 -8.58 33.69
C VAL A 168 -22.88 -8.12 33.25
N SER A 169 -23.17 -8.07 31.94
CA SER A 169 -24.51 -7.77 31.43
C SER A 169 -25.51 -8.87 31.80
N SER A 170 -25.22 -10.13 31.48
CA SER A 170 -26.14 -11.27 31.72
C SER A 170 -26.51 -11.44 33.20
N LEU A 171 -25.56 -11.24 34.12
CA LEU A 171 -25.81 -11.37 35.56
C LEU A 171 -26.62 -10.20 36.12
N LYS A 172 -26.48 -8.97 35.59
CA LYS A 172 -27.34 -7.85 35.96
C LYS A 172 -28.80 -8.10 35.55
N GLU A 173 -29.01 -8.67 34.37
CA GLU A 173 -30.34 -9.02 33.87
C GLU A 173 -30.97 -10.15 34.72
N SER A 174 -30.19 -11.19 35.06
CA SER A 174 -30.62 -12.24 35.98
C SER A 174 -31.00 -11.70 37.36
N LEU A 175 -30.16 -10.84 37.97
CA LEU A 175 -30.45 -10.25 39.28
C LEU A 175 -31.70 -9.36 39.24
N ALA A 176 -31.85 -8.52 38.21
CA ALA A 176 -33.02 -7.65 38.08
C ALA A 176 -34.34 -8.44 37.99
N LYS A 177 -34.32 -9.61 37.32
CA LYS A 177 -35.46 -10.53 37.28
C LYS A 177 -35.74 -11.14 38.66
N GLU A 178 -34.72 -11.67 39.34
CA GLU A 178 -34.87 -12.32 40.65
C GLU A 178 -35.33 -11.32 41.74
N GLU A 179 -34.84 -10.08 41.69
CA GLU A 179 -35.28 -9.00 42.58
C GLU A 179 -36.73 -8.57 42.32
N SER A 180 -37.22 -8.65 41.08
CA SER A 180 -38.64 -8.44 40.76
C SER A 180 -39.51 -9.57 41.29
N GLU A 181 -39.15 -10.84 41.04
CA GLU A 181 -39.92 -12.00 41.55
C GLU A 181 -39.96 -12.03 43.09
N LYS A 182 -38.88 -11.60 43.75
CA LYS A 182 -38.85 -11.39 45.20
C LYS A 182 -39.79 -10.26 45.65
N LEU A 183 -39.84 -9.13 44.94
CA LEU A 183 -40.71 -8.01 45.29
C LEU A 183 -42.19 -8.40 45.20
N ASP A 184 -42.58 -9.11 44.13
CA ASP A 184 -43.93 -9.63 43.95
C ASP A 184 -44.31 -10.65 45.04
N ALA A 185 -43.39 -11.53 45.44
CA ALA A 185 -43.60 -12.47 46.54
C ALA A 185 -43.80 -11.76 47.90
N LEU A 186 -43.00 -10.74 48.19
CA LEU A 186 -43.11 -9.92 49.40
C LEU A 186 -44.44 -9.16 49.45
N ASP A 187 -44.87 -8.57 48.34
CA ASP A 187 -46.11 -7.79 48.30
C ASP A 187 -47.35 -8.72 48.34
N SER A 188 -47.27 -9.94 47.80
CA SER A 188 -48.28 -10.99 47.99
C SER A 188 -48.39 -11.40 49.46
N HIS A 189 -47.27 -11.75 50.11
CA HIS A 189 -47.24 -12.11 51.55
C HIS A 189 -47.77 -10.98 52.44
N LYS A 190 -47.49 -9.72 52.10
CA LYS A 190 -48.02 -8.55 52.81
C LYS A 190 -49.55 -8.48 52.73
N ARG A 191 -50.15 -8.65 51.54
CA ARG A 191 -51.61 -8.65 51.35
C ARG A 191 -52.26 -9.80 52.14
N GLU A 192 -51.66 -10.98 52.11
CA GLU A 192 -52.10 -12.16 52.88
C GLU A 192 -52.08 -11.90 54.39
N LYS A 193 -51.00 -11.28 54.89
CA LYS A 193 -50.87 -10.89 56.29
C LYS A 193 -51.88 -9.83 56.72
N GLU A 194 -52.15 -8.84 55.87
CA GLU A 194 -53.16 -7.80 56.13
C GLU A 194 -54.58 -8.40 56.16
N ALA A 195 -54.90 -9.36 55.28
CA ALA A 195 -56.15 -10.12 55.32
C ALA A 195 -56.27 -10.98 56.59
N ARG A 196 -55.20 -11.68 57.01
CA ARG A 196 -55.16 -12.46 58.25
C ARG A 196 -55.43 -11.59 59.49
N MET A 197 -54.79 -10.42 59.61
CA MET A 197 -55.01 -9.51 60.74
C MET A 197 -56.43 -8.94 60.78
N ALA A 198 -57.08 -8.76 59.63
CA ALA A 198 -58.49 -8.37 59.56
C ALA A 198 -59.42 -9.50 60.07
N LEU A 199 -59.17 -10.75 59.65
CA LEU A 199 -59.89 -11.94 60.11
C LEU A 199 -59.73 -12.17 61.62
N GLU A 200 -58.51 -12.10 62.13
CA GLU A 200 -58.18 -12.26 63.55
C GLU A 200 -58.93 -11.23 64.41
N LYS A 201 -58.98 -9.96 63.97
CA LYS A 201 -59.77 -8.91 64.60
C LYS A 201 -61.28 -9.17 64.59
N THR A 202 -61.83 -9.74 63.52
CA THR A 202 -63.25 -10.16 63.52
C THR A 202 -63.51 -11.35 64.45
N GLN A 203 -62.55 -12.28 64.55
CA GLN A 203 -62.66 -13.43 65.44
C GLN A 203 -62.67 -12.99 66.92
N ASP A 204 -61.85 -12.01 67.30
CA ASP A 204 -61.85 -11.49 68.68
C ASP A 204 -63.11 -10.70 69.03
N SER A 205 -63.66 -9.91 68.08
CA SER A 205 -64.97 -9.26 68.26
C SER A 205 -66.08 -10.28 68.54
N LEU A 206 -66.10 -11.39 67.79
CA LEU A 206 -67.06 -12.48 67.99
C LEU A 206 -66.86 -13.24 69.31
N LYS A 207 -65.62 -13.38 69.80
CA LYS A 207 -65.34 -13.92 71.16
C LYS A 207 -65.92 -13.01 72.25
N GLU A 208 -65.75 -11.69 72.13
CA GLU A 208 -66.31 -10.73 73.09
C GLU A 208 -67.85 -10.74 73.07
N GLU A 209 -68.48 -10.93 71.91
CA GLU A 209 -69.94 -11.06 71.79
C GLU A 209 -70.45 -12.37 72.38
N LEU A 210 -69.78 -13.49 72.10
CA LEU A 210 -70.10 -14.80 72.70
C LEU A 210 -69.99 -14.77 74.23
N GLY A 211 -68.90 -14.25 74.80
CA GLY A 211 -68.73 -14.14 76.25
C GLY A 211 -69.76 -13.22 76.92
N ARG A 212 -70.24 -12.18 76.21
CA ARG A 212 -71.37 -11.35 76.67
C ARG A 212 -72.70 -12.10 76.65
N ALA A 213 -72.94 -12.95 75.65
CA ALA A 213 -74.12 -13.82 75.60
C ALA A 213 -74.09 -14.88 76.74
N GLU A 214 -72.95 -15.52 76.98
CA GLU A 214 -72.76 -16.49 78.06
C GLU A 214 -73.01 -15.87 79.45
N GLN A 215 -72.45 -14.68 79.73
CA GLN A 215 -72.69 -13.98 80.99
C GLN A 215 -74.16 -13.57 81.16
N ASN A 216 -74.84 -13.16 80.09
CA ASN A 216 -76.27 -12.84 80.14
C ASN A 216 -77.12 -14.08 80.45
N ALA A 217 -76.79 -15.23 79.87
CA ALA A 217 -77.44 -16.51 80.18
C ALA A 217 -77.22 -16.93 81.63
N LEU A 218 -76.00 -16.75 82.17
CA LEU A 218 -75.68 -17.01 83.58
C LEU A 218 -76.51 -16.13 84.53
N ASN A 219 -76.55 -14.82 84.27
CA ASN A 219 -77.32 -13.84 85.05
C ASN A 219 -78.84 -14.15 85.03
N ALA A 220 -79.36 -14.67 83.92
CA ALA A 220 -80.76 -15.10 83.82
C ALA A 220 -81.02 -16.36 84.66
N ASN A 221 -80.08 -17.30 84.70
CA ASN A 221 -80.20 -18.54 85.45
C ASN A 221 -80.21 -18.32 86.98
N GLU A 222 -79.44 -17.35 87.49
CA GLU A 222 -79.50 -16.95 88.91
C GLU A 222 -80.85 -16.34 89.32
N LYS A 223 -81.51 -15.60 88.41
CA LYS A 223 -82.87 -15.07 88.64
C LYS A 223 -83.92 -16.18 88.77
N VAL A 224 -83.80 -17.25 87.98
CA VAL A 224 -84.68 -18.43 88.12
C VAL A 224 -84.49 -19.07 89.50
N LYS A 225 -83.24 -19.36 89.87
CA LYS A 225 -82.92 -20.00 91.16
C LYS A 225 -83.42 -19.21 92.38
N THR A 226 -83.30 -17.89 92.35
CA THR A 226 -83.80 -17.03 93.46
C THR A 226 -85.33 -16.98 93.55
N GLN A 227 -86.05 -17.17 92.45
CA GLN A 227 -87.52 -17.34 92.48
C GLN A 227 -87.93 -18.72 93.04
N GLU A 228 -87.17 -19.78 92.77
CA GLU A 228 -87.43 -21.13 93.32
C GLU A 228 -87.27 -21.17 94.85
N ASP A 229 -86.21 -20.58 95.39
CA ASP A 229 -85.99 -20.46 96.85
C ASP A 229 -87.09 -19.63 97.55
N MET A 230 -87.62 -18.61 96.87
CA MET A 230 -88.76 -17.82 97.37
C MET A 230 -90.05 -18.66 97.43
N TYR A 231 -90.31 -19.50 96.42
CA TYR A 231 -91.48 -20.38 96.36
C TYR A 231 -91.47 -21.40 97.51
N LYS A 232 -90.30 -21.94 97.84
CA LYS A 232 -90.10 -22.91 98.92
C LYS A 232 -90.46 -22.34 100.30
N ARG A 233 -90.03 -21.11 100.62
CA ARG A 233 -90.39 -20.42 101.87
C ARG A 233 -91.91 -20.21 102.02
N LEU A 234 -92.60 -19.95 100.90
CA LEU A 234 -94.06 -19.78 100.90
C LEU A 234 -94.79 -21.08 101.28
N GLN A 235 -94.24 -22.24 100.87
CA GLN A 235 -94.77 -23.56 101.18
C GLN A 235 -94.54 -23.96 102.66
N GLU A 236 -93.39 -23.60 103.23
CA GLU A 236 -93.07 -23.79 104.65
C GLU A 236 -94.04 -22.99 105.54
N TYR A 237 -94.29 -21.71 105.24
CA TYR A 237 -95.22 -20.85 105.97
C TYR A 237 -96.66 -21.40 105.99
N ASN A 238 -97.14 -21.91 104.85
CA ASN A 238 -98.48 -22.48 104.71
C ASN A 238 -98.67 -23.76 105.57
N THR A 239 -97.59 -24.52 105.76
CA THR A 239 -97.60 -25.74 106.60
C THR A 239 -97.77 -25.40 108.09
N SER A 240 -97.14 -24.34 108.59
CA SER A 240 -97.33 -23.87 109.97
C SER A 240 -98.77 -23.37 110.24
N LEU A 241 -99.41 -22.75 109.25
CA LEU A 241 -100.81 -22.30 109.33
C LEU A 241 -101.79 -23.47 109.48
N GLN A 242 -101.52 -24.63 108.87
CA GLN A 242 -102.34 -25.83 109.06
C GLN A 242 -102.19 -26.39 110.49
N GLN A 243 -100.98 -26.44 111.03
CA GLN A 243 -100.72 -26.93 112.39
C GLN A 243 -101.42 -26.09 113.47
N TYR A 244 -101.49 -24.76 113.29
CA TYR A 244 -102.18 -23.87 114.22
C TYR A 244 -103.70 -24.11 114.25
N ASN A 245 -104.35 -24.30 113.10
CA ASN A 245 -105.78 -24.57 113.00
C ASN A 245 -106.19 -25.89 113.69
N THR A 246 -105.37 -26.94 113.55
CA THR A 246 -105.59 -28.23 114.22
C THR A 246 -105.60 -28.12 115.74
N LYS A 247 -104.88 -27.15 116.32
CA LYS A 247 -104.87 -26.94 117.77
C LYS A 247 -106.19 -26.34 118.28
N LEU A 248 -106.67 -25.28 117.63
CA LEU A 248 -107.94 -24.61 117.96
C LEU A 248 -109.15 -25.57 117.88
N GLN A 249 -109.16 -26.50 116.93
CA GLN A 249 -110.23 -27.50 116.80
C GLN A 249 -110.29 -28.48 117.98
N ASN A 250 -109.18 -28.79 118.63
CA ASN A 250 -109.15 -29.67 119.80
C ASN A 250 -109.64 -28.97 121.08
N GLU A 251 -109.29 -27.69 121.25
CA GLU A 251 -109.74 -26.88 122.39
C GLU A 251 -111.26 -26.63 122.35
N LEU A 252 -111.84 -26.40 121.15
CA LEU A 252 -113.29 -26.31 120.94
C LEU A 252 -114.05 -27.60 121.30
N LYS A 253 -113.43 -28.76 121.03
CA LYS A 253 -114.04 -30.08 121.31
C LYS A 253 -114.17 -30.33 122.81
N ALA A 254 -113.13 -30.01 123.60
CA ALA A 254 -113.14 -30.19 125.05
C ALA A 254 -114.27 -29.41 125.76
N ALA A 255 -114.55 -28.19 125.31
CA ALA A 255 -115.64 -27.36 125.84
C ALA A 255 -117.05 -27.92 125.50
N THR A 256 -117.17 -28.70 124.42
CA THR A 256 -118.46 -29.18 123.90
C THR A 256 -119.00 -30.38 124.68
N ASP A 257 -118.13 -31.25 125.20
CA ASP A 257 -118.57 -32.48 125.88
C ASP A 257 -118.90 -32.25 127.37
N ALA A 258 -118.27 -31.27 128.03
CA ALA A 258 -118.63 -30.86 129.39
C ALA A 258 -120.09 -30.37 129.51
N ASN A 259 -120.62 -29.75 128.45
CA ASN A 259 -121.94 -29.12 128.46
C ASN A 259 -123.12 -30.10 128.26
N LYS A 260 -122.85 -31.38 127.95
CA LYS A 260 -123.90 -32.40 127.70
C LYS A 260 -124.35 -33.16 128.95
N GLN A 261 -123.54 -33.16 130.02
CA GLN A 261 -123.84 -33.93 131.24
C GLN A 261 -124.84 -33.22 132.16
N VAL A 262 -124.97 -31.89 132.05
CA VAL A 262 -125.76 -31.05 133.00
C VAL A 262 -127.25 -30.95 132.62
N GLU A 263 -127.61 -31.10 131.34
CA GLU A 263 -129.00 -30.97 130.87
C GLU A 263 -129.91 -32.16 131.25
N LYS A 264 -129.35 -33.33 131.59
CA LYS A 264 -130.11 -34.59 131.52
C LYS A 264 -130.77 -35.08 132.82
N GLU A 265 -130.43 -34.50 133.97
CA GLU A 265 -130.94 -34.91 135.30
C GLU A 265 -131.80 -33.82 135.96
N LYS A 266 -132.13 -32.76 135.23
CA LYS A 266 -132.92 -31.61 135.71
C LYS A 266 -134.45 -31.80 135.58
N SER A 267 -134.91 -32.85 134.89
CA SER A 267 -136.33 -33.06 134.58
C SER A 267 -137.03 -34.02 135.56
N ALA A 268 -137.76 -33.39 136.49
CA ALA A 268 -138.79 -33.94 137.41
C ALA A 268 -138.35 -34.54 138.77
N ILE A 269 -139.16 -34.24 139.80
CA ILE A 269 -139.18 -34.80 141.18
C ILE A 269 -137.99 -34.35 142.06
N LEU A 270 -138.16 -33.66 143.21
CA LEU A 270 -139.35 -33.13 143.92
C LEU A 270 -138.98 -31.89 144.78
N GLU A 271 -139.94 -31.39 145.58
CA GLU A 271 -139.82 -30.30 146.58
C GLU A 271 -138.68 -30.51 147.62
N ASN A 272 -138.15 -29.50 148.32
CA ASN A 272 -138.81 -28.27 148.83
C ASN A 272 -137.84 -27.09 149.17
N HIS A 273 -138.43 -25.91 149.45
CA HIS A 273 -137.91 -24.73 150.18
C HIS A 273 -136.93 -23.69 149.54
N SER A 274 -137.49 -22.53 149.18
CA SER A 274 -137.09 -21.11 149.48
C SER A 274 -135.60 -20.70 149.65
N THR A 275 -135.08 -19.54 149.19
CA THR A 275 -135.67 -18.33 148.55
C THR A 275 -134.58 -17.33 148.10
N LEU A 276 -134.89 -16.47 147.10
CA LEU A 276 -134.29 -15.14 146.84
C LEU A 276 -132.79 -15.09 146.41
N ARG A 277 -132.26 -14.04 145.74
CA ARG A 277 -132.86 -12.91 144.98
C ARG A 277 -131.91 -12.49 143.83
N GLY A 278 -132.49 -12.02 142.73
CA GLY A 278 -131.87 -11.77 141.41
C GLY A 278 -130.67 -10.82 141.29
N HIS A 279 -130.13 -10.79 140.07
CA HIS A 279 -129.43 -9.66 139.44
C HIS A 279 -129.35 -9.87 137.90
N TYR A 280 -128.87 -8.85 137.19
CA TYR A 280 -128.33 -8.86 135.81
C TYR A 280 -129.23 -8.46 134.61
N ASN A 281 -129.35 -7.14 134.39
CA ASN A 281 -129.69 -6.53 133.09
C ASN A 281 -128.39 -6.06 132.38
N MET A 282 -127.87 -6.77 131.36
CA MET A 282 -126.81 -6.21 130.49
C MET A 282 -126.58 -6.91 129.12
N LEU A 283 -127.60 -7.42 128.42
CA LEU A 283 -127.34 -8.13 127.14
C LEU A 283 -128.43 -8.04 126.05
N GLN A 284 -129.00 -6.86 125.77
CA GLN A 284 -129.94 -6.73 124.64
C GLN A 284 -129.96 -5.38 123.91
N LYS A 285 -128.77 -4.87 123.51
CA LYS A 285 -128.69 -3.71 122.60
C LYS A 285 -127.56 -3.71 121.55
N GLU A 286 -126.71 -4.74 121.49
CA GLU A 286 -125.55 -4.78 120.58
C GLU A 286 -125.88 -5.14 119.11
N PHE A 287 -127.11 -5.54 118.82
CA PHE A 287 -127.51 -6.13 117.52
C PHE A 287 -127.32 -5.20 116.29
N THR A 288 -127.18 -3.89 116.49
CA THR A 288 -127.09 -2.92 115.37
C THR A 288 -125.68 -2.72 114.81
N SER A 289 -124.63 -3.23 115.45
CA SER A 289 -123.23 -3.06 114.99
C SER A 289 -122.83 -3.99 113.83
N ALA A 290 -123.47 -5.16 113.73
CA ALA A 290 -123.00 -6.26 112.87
C ALA A 290 -123.26 -6.10 111.36
N LYS A 291 -123.82 -4.97 110.91
CA LYS A 291 -124.22 -4.79 109.50
C LYS A 291 -123.11 -4.21 108.62
N ASP A 292 -122.41 -3.20 109.12
CA ASP A 292 -121.54 -2.35 108.28
C ASP A 292 -120.20 -3.05 107.95
N SER A 293 -119.73 -3.93 108.83
CA SER A 293 -118.51 -4.74 108.62
C SER A 293 -118.58 -5.69 107.40
N ARG A 294 -119.79 -5.98 106.88
CA ARG A 294 -120.00 -6.94 105.79
C ARG A 294 -119.61 -6.38 104.42
N ASP A 295 -119.78 -5.08 104.20
CA ASP A 295 -119.77 -4.50 102.85
C ASP A 295 -118.39 -4.04 102.37
N ASP A 296 -117.43 -3.83 103.28
CA ASP A 296 -116.02 -3.58 102.92
C ASP A 296 -115.25 -4.87 102.56
N ALA A 297 -115.58 -6.01 103.18
CA ALA A 297 -114.95 -7.30 102.89
C ALA A 297 -115.15 -7.74 101.41
N MET A 298 -116.24 -7.30 100.77
CA MET A 298 -116.50 -7.54 99.35
C MET A 298 -115.52 -6.81 98.42
N LYS A 299 -115.02 -5.63 98.79
CA LYS A 299 -114.17 -4.79 97.91
C LYS A 299 -112.75 -5.35 97.76
N GLN A 300 -112.17 -5.89 98.85
CA GLN A 300 -110.81 -6.43 98.83
C GLN A 300 -110.67 -7.68 97.95
N LYS A 301 -111.75 -8.47 97.79
CA LYS A 301 -111.77 -9.71 97.01
C LYS A 301 -111.59 -9.50 95.50
N GLU A 302 -112.13 -8.41 94.94
CA GLU A 302 -111.99 -8.10 93.50
C GLU A 302 -110.59 -7.59 93.13
N ALA A 303 -109.92 -6.88 94.04
CA ALA A 303 -108.58 -6.34 93.80
C ALA A 303 -107.54 -7.46 93.59
N ALA A 304 -107.47 -8.42 94.54
CA ALA A 304 -106.50 -9.50 94.53
C ALA A 304 -106.62 -10.44 93.31
N LYS A 305 -107.78 -10.48 92.64
CA LYS A 305 -107.97 -11.31 91.44
C LYS A 305 -107.17 -10.78 90.24
N LYS A 306 -107.17 -9.46 90.02
CA LYS A 306 -106.51 -8.83 88.86
C LYS A 306 -104.98 -8.93 88.92
N GLU A 307 -104.43 -8.95 90.13
CA GLU A 307 -102.98 -9.05 90.38
C GLU A 307 -102.42 -10.43 90.00
N VAL A 308 -103.19 -11.51 90.23
CA VAL A 308 -102.84 -12.88 89.83
C VAL A 308 -102.84 -13.07 88.30
N ASP A 309 -103.75 -12.40 87.59
CA ASP A 309 -103.82 -12.49 86.13
C ASP A 309 -102.61 -11.79 85.44
N ILE A 310 -102.09 -10.70 86.03
CA ILE A 310 -100.87 -10.01 85.54
C ILE A 310 -99.63 -10.90 85.69
N LEU A 311 -99.40 -11.46 86.87
CA LEU A 311 -98.23 -12.29 87.17
C LEU A 311 -98.14 -13.57 86.31
N ARG A 312 -99.26 -14.05 85.76
CA ARG A 312 -99.27 -15.15 84.78
C ARG A 312 -98.75 -14.74 83.40
N GLY A 313 -98.95 -13.49 82.98
CA GLY A 313 -98.43 -12.98 81.70
C GLY A 313 -96.91 -12.85 81.71
N GLU A 314 -96.36 -12.24 82.77
CA GLU A 314 -94.91 -12.04 82.92
C GLU A 314 -94.14 -13.37 82.92
N LEU A 315 -94.67 -14.40 83.58
CA LEU A 315 -94.04 -15.73 83.65
C LEU A 315 -93.95 -16.43 82.28
N GLN A 316 -94.87 -16.16 81.35
CA GLN A 316 -94.79 -16.72 80.00
C GLN A 316 -93.74 -15.99 79.16
N GLN A 317 -93.71 -14.65 79.21
CA GLN A 317 -92.74 -13.85 78.45
C GLN A 317 -91.28 -14.23 78.75
N VAL A 318 -90.96 -14.49 80.02
CA VAL A 318 -89.62 -14.93 80.45
C VAL A 318 -89.20 -16.30 79.85
N ARG A 319 -90.17 -17.16 79.51
CA ARG A 319 -89.89 -18.46 78.85
C ARG A 319 -89.59 -18.28 77.37
N ASP A 320 -90.42 -17.51 76.68
CA ASP A 320 -90.30 -17.24 75.24
C ASP A 320 -88.98 -16.53 74.91
N ASP A 321 -88.50 -15.66 75.80
CA ASP A 321 -87.21 -14.97 75.64
C ASP A 321 -86.00 -15.89 75.93
N ARG A 322 -86.13 -16.89 76.83
CA ARG A 322 -85.07 -17.89 77.06
C ARG A 322 -84.83 -18.77 75.83
N GLU A 323 -85.88 -19.15 75.13
CA GLU A 323 -85.78 -20.02 73.94
C GLU A 323 -85.07 -19.33 72.78
N LYS A 324 -85.37 -18.04 72.54
CA LYS A 324 -84.67 -17.21 71.53
C LYS A 324 -83.17 -17.10 71.79
N GLN A 325 -82.75 -16.92 73.05
CA GLN A 325 -81.34 -16.81 73.43
C GLN A 325 -80.56 -18.11 73.16
N LEU A 326 -81.19 -19.28 73.35
CA LEU A 326 -80.55 -20.57 73.09
C LEU A 326 -80.26 -20.81 71.60
N LEU A 327 -81.17 -20.38 70.71
CA LEU A 327 -80.98 -20.49 69.26
C LEU A 327 -79.82 -19.61 68.76
N LEU A 328 -79.75 -18.36 69.24
CA LEU A 328 -78.69 -17.41 68.88
C LEU A 328 -77.27 -17.92 69.25
N VAL A 329 -77.12 -18.58 70.40
CA VAL A 329 -75.85 -19.18 70.82
C VAL A 329 -75.43 -20.35 69.91
N GLN A 330 -76.38 -21.15 69.40
CA GLN A 330 -76.06 -22.23 68.46
C GLN A 330 -75.58 -21.71 67.09
N GLU A 331 -76.21 -20.66 66.57
CA GLU A 331 -75.85 -20.06 65.29
C GLU A 331 -74.43 -19.46 65.32
N LEU A 332 -74.13 -18.61 66.31
CA LEU A 332 -72.80 -18.04 66.52
C LEU A 332 -71.70 -19.10 66.72
N THR A 333 -72.03 -20.22 67.38
CA THR A 333 -71.11 -21.35 67.57
C THR A 333 -70.75 -22.05 66.24
N SER A 334 -71.70 -22.12 65.31
CA SER A 334 -71.47 -22.67 63.96
C SER A 334 -70.51 -21.78 63.16
N GLU A 335 -70.78 -20.48 63.10
CA GLU A 335 -69.94 -19.52 62.35
C GLU A 335 -68.50 -19.51 62.84
N LEU A 336 -68.30 -19.50 64.17
CA LEU A 336 -66.99 -19.55 64.83
C LEU A 336 -66.14 -20.73 64.33
N ASN A 337 -66.74 -21.89 64.07
CA ASN A 337 -66.03 -23.07 63.59
C ASN A 337 -65.65 -22.95 62.10
N THR A 338 -66.53 -22.39 61.25
CA THR A 338 -66.17 -22.13 59.83
C THR A 338 -65.04 -21.11 59.69
N CYS A 339 -64.92 -20.16 60.62
CA CYS A 339 -63.80 -19.23 60.67
C CYS A 339 -62.47 -19.90 61.06
N LYS A 340 -62.48 -20.88 61.98
CA LYS A 340 -61.26 -21.65 62.36
C LYS A 340 -60.69 -22.46 61.20
N GLU A 341 -61.52 -23.09 60.38
CA GLU A 341 -61.03 -23.84 59.21
C GLU A 341 -60.41 -22.93 58.15
N ARG A 342 -61.00 -21.74 57.94
CA ARG A 342 -60.48 -20.74 56.98
C ARG A 342 -59.13 -20.19 57.43
N THR A 343 -58.98 -19.80 58.69
CA THR A 343 -57.68 -19.34 59.21
C THR A 343 -56.63 -20.45 59.17
N GLY A 344 -57.00 -21.70 59.46
CA GLY A 344 -56.10 -22.86 59.35
C GLY A 344 -55.47 -23.05 57.95
N ARG A 345 -56.22 -22.83 56.87
CA ARG A 345 -55.69 -22.94 55.50
C ARG A 345 -54.75 -21.78 55.14
N THR A 346 -55.17 -20.54 55.40
CA THR A 346 -54.36 -19.34 55.10
C THR A 346 -53.01 -19.32 55.84
N VAL A 347 -52.91 -19.93 57.02
CA VAL A 347 -51.62 -20.07 57.74
C VAL A 347 -50.63 -20.93 56.96
N ALA A 348 -51.05 -22.06 56.39
CA ALA A 348 -50.18 -22.93 55.61
C ALA A 348 -49.73 -22.29 54.28
N GLU A 349 -50.62 -21.51 53.65
CA GLU A 349 -50.32 -20.74 52.44
C GLU A 349 -49.30 -19.61 52.73
N VAL A 350 -49.43 -18.93 53.88
CA VAL A 350 -48.45 -17.95 54.37
C VAL A 350 -47.08 -18.58 54.62
N ASP A 351 -46.98 -19.70 55.34
CA ASP A 351 -45.69 -20.36 55.62
C ASP A 351 -44.99 -20.85 54.33
N THR A 352 -45.77 -21.29 53.34
CA THR A 352 -45.27 -21.65 52.01
C THR A 352 -44.69 -20.43 51.27
N LEU A 353 -45.37 -19.28 51.34
CA LEU A 353 -44.88 -18.02 50.75
C LEU A 353 -43.63 -17.49 51.48
N ILE A 354 -43.56 -17.60 52.81
CA ILE A 354 -42.38 -17.23 53.60
C ILE A 354 -41.17 -18.07 53.15
N THR A 355 -41.34 -19.40 53.06
CA THR A 355 -40.28 -20.32 52.66
C THR A 355 -39.76 -20.05 51.24
N ARG A 356 -40.65 -19.66 50.31
CA ARG A 356 -40.27 -19.21 48.96
C ARG A 356 -39.55 -17.86 48.99
N SER A 357 -40.00 -16.91 49.81
CA SER A 357 -39.36 -15.60 49.95
C SER A 357 -37.93 -15.72 50.46
N THR A 358 -37.67 -16.57 51.45
CA THR A 358 -36.31 -16.78 51.99
C THR A 358 -35.38 -17.44 50.95
N ALA A 359 -35.86 -18.42 50.19
CA ALA A 359 -35.05 -19.05 49.14
C ALA A 359 -34.68 -18.10 47.99
N LEU A 360 -35.59 -17.20 47.60
CA LEU A 360 -35.30 -16.11 46.65
C LEU A 360 -34.33 -15.08 47.26
N GLU A 361 -34.43 -14.81 48.57
CA GLU A 361 -33.57 -13.86 49.27
C GLU A 361 -32.12 -14.35 49.39
N ASP A 362 -31.91 -15.63 49.70
CA ASP A 362 -30.60 -16.30 49.65
C ASP A 362 -30.01 -16.31 48.23
N THR A 363 -30.84 -16.61 47.23
CA THR A 363 -30.44 -16.64 45.81
C THR A 363 -30.01 -15.24 45.34
N CYS A 364 -30.80 -14.21 45.64
CA CYS A 364 -30.42 -12.81 45.38
C CYS A 364 -29.13 -12.42 46.11
N SER A 365 -28.91 -12.90 47.34
CA SER A 365 -27.66 -12.62 48.08
C SER A 365 -26.45 -13.25 47.39
N SER A 366 -26.55 -14.52 46.98
CA SER A 366 -25.48 -15.22 46.25
C SER A 366 -25.18 -14.57 44.89
N GLN A 367 -26.21 -14.19 44.12
CA GLN A 367 -26.05 -13.46 42.86
C GLN A 367 -25.38 -12.09 43.09
N ARG A 368 -25.76 -11.34 44.14
CA ARG A 368 -25.13 -10.06 44.50
C ARG A 368 -23.65 -10.22 44.90
N GLU A 369 -23.29 -11.26 45.64
CA GLU A 369 -21.90 -11.58 45.96
C GLU A 369 -21.10 -11.95 44.71
N GLN A 370 -21.67 -12.77 43.82
CA GLN A 370 -21.03 -13.14 42.56
C GLN A 370 -20.86 -11.93 41.62
N ILE A 371 -21.84 -11.03 41.57
CA ILE A 371 -21.76 -9.75 40.85
C ILE A 371 -20.73 -8.82 41.49
N SER A 372 -20.63 -8.75 42.81
CA SER A 372 -19.60 -7.97 43.51
C SER A 372 -18.19 -8.50 43.20
N LEU A 373 -18.00 -9.82 43.24
CA LEU A 373 -16.74 -10.47 42.87
C LEU A 373 -16.39 -10.19 41.39
N LEU A 374 -17.35 -10.28 40.48
CA LEU A 374 -17.14 -10.00 39.06
C LEU A 374 -16.97 -8.51 38.76
N GLN A 375 -17.55 -7.60 39.54
CA GLN A 375 -17.25 -6.17 39.48
C GLN A 375 -15.82 -5.89 39.97
N HIS A 376 -15.34 -6.59 40.99
CA HIS A 376 -13.95 -6.47 41.45
C HIS A 376 -12.96 -7.08 40.44
N GLN A 377 -13.31 -8.20 39.79
CA GLN A 377 -12.52 -8.77 38.69
C GLN A 377 -12.53 -7.86 37.46
N LEU A 378 -13.67 -7.28 37.10
CA LEU A 378 -13.79 -6.26 36.05
C LEU A 378 -12.91 -5.05 36.38
N ALA A 379 -12.99 -4.49 37.58
CA ALA A 379 -12.16 -3.35 37.99
C ALA A 379 -10.66 -3.67 37.92
N ALA A 380 -10.24 -4.87 38.36
CA ALA A 380 -8.86 -5.33 38.23
C ALA A 380 -8.45 -5.54 36.75
N ALA A 381 -9.35 -6.01 35.89
CA ALA A 381 -9.13 -6.13 34.45
C ALA A 381 -9.06 -4.76 33.76
N THR A 382 -9.92 -3.80 34.11
CA THR A 382 -9.88 -2.41 33.64
C THR A 382 -8.59 -1.70 34.10
N GLN A 383 -8.10 -2.01 35.30
CA GLN A 383 -6.80 -1.50 35.77
C GLN A 383 -5.63 -2.12 34.99
N LYS A 384 -5.67 -3.44 34.71
CA LYS A 384 -4.69 -4.10 33.83
C LYS A 384 -4.73 -3.54 32.41
N LEU A 385 -5.92 -3.33 31.83
CA LEU A 385 -6.13 -2.66 30.55
C LEU A 385 -5.46 -1.28 30.57
N LYS A 386 -5.75 -0.44 31.56
CA LYS A 386 -5.16 0.90 31.65
C LYS A 386 -3.63 0.91 31.79
N MET A 387 -3.04 -0.13 32.38
CA MET A 387 -1.58 -0.32 32.38
C MET A 387 -1.07 -0.83 31.02
N ALA A 388 -1.84 -1.67 30.34
CA ALA A 388 -1.53 -2.16 29.01
C ALA A 388 -1.65 -1.05 27.94
N ASP A 389 -2.65 -0.16 28.05
CA ASP A 389 -2.83 1.05 27.23
C ASP A 389 -1.61 1.96 27.34
N LEU A 390 -1.09 2.18 28.55
CA LEU A 390 0.14 2.93 28.79
C LEU A 390 1.33 2.26 28.07
N SER A 391 1.54 0.96 28.25
CA SER A 391 2.62 0.23 27.56
C SER A 391 2.44 0.17 26.03
N SER A 392 1.21 0.22 25.54
CA SER A 392 0.90 0.24 24.11
C SER A 392 1.09 1.63 23.51
N SER A 393 0.86 2.69 24.31
CA SER A 393 1.24 4.06 23.97
C SER A 393 2.76 4.24 23.91
N GLU A 394 3.52 3.59 24.79
CA GLU A 394 4.99 3.58 24.76
C GLU A 394 5.52 2.91 23.48
N ILE A 395 5.04 1.69 23.17
CA ILE A 395 5.37 0.98 21.92
C ILE A 395 4.96 1.80 20.69
N ARG A 396 3.79 2.46 20.73
CA ARG A 396 3.32 3.33 19.65
C ARG A 396 4.25 4.53 19.44
N THR A 397 4.75 5.16 20.50
CA THR A 397 5.73 6.25 20.35
C THR A 397 7.05 5.77 19.77
N GLU A 398 7.52 4.57 20.13
CA GLU A 398 8.72 3.97 19.54
C GLU A 398 8.53 3.63 18.05
N PHE A 399 7.35 3.11 17.66
CA PHE A 399 6.98 2.90 16.26
C PHE A 399 6.90 4.22 15.46
N GLU A 400 6.28 5.27 16.03
CA GLU A 400 6.20 6.59 15.40
C GLU A 400 7.58 7.27 15.28
N GLU A 401 8.55 6.94 16.15
CA GLU A 401 9.95 7.36 16.03
C GLU A 401 10.73 6.56 14.99
N GLN A 402 10.63 5.21 14.97
CA GLN A 402 11.22 4.39 13.90
C GLN A 402 10.70 4.81 12.52
N LYS A 403 9.40 5.11 12.40
CA LYS A 403 8.80 5.57 11.14
C LYS A 403 9.35 6.92 10.65
N ARG A 404 9.78 7.81 11.56
CA ARG A 404 10.51 9.05 11.20
C ARG A 404 11.92 8.75 10.70
N ILE A 405 12.62 7.81 11.34
CA ILE A 405 13.97 7.38 10.93
C ILE A 405 13.94 6.73 9.53
N VAL A 406 12.95 5.86 9.26
CA VAL A 406 12.71 5.31 7.92
C VAL A 406 12.52 6.43 6.88
N SER A 407 11.73 7.46 7.18
CA SER A 407 11.51 8.59 6.26
C SER A 407 12.79 9.39 5.98
N ASP A 408 13.58 9.73 7.02
CA ASP A 408 14.87 10.44 6.87
C ASP A 408 15.85 9.64 5.99
N LEU A 409 15.96 8.33 6.24
CA LEU A 409 16.82 7.44 5.47
C LEU A 409 16.35 7.29 4.01
N GLN A 410 15.05 7.21 3.76
CA GLN A 410 14.49 7.17 2.39
C GLN A 410 14.72 8.48 1.62
N ASP A 411 14.61 9.64 2.28
CA ASP A 411 14.86 10.95 1.66
C ASP A 411 16.36 11.14 1.37
N ARG A 412 17.24 10.84 2.34
CA ARG A 412 18.71 10.92 2.15
C ARG A 412 19.23 9.94 1.11
N LEU A 413 18.68 8.73 1.04
CA LEU A 413 19.01 7.74 0.00
C LEU A 413 18.70 8.29 -1.40
N ARG A 414 17.54 8.95 -1.55
CA ARG A 414 17.12 9.57 -2.81
C ARG A 414 18.04 10.74 -3.22
N ASP A 415 18.42 11.58 -2.28
CA ASP A 415 19.34 12.70 -2.53
C ASP A 415 20.75 12.20 -2.92
N ALA A 416 21.23 11.12 -2.30
CA ALA A 416 22.50 10.47 -2.69
C ALA A 416 22.43 9.86 -4.09
N GLU A 417 21.33 9.18 -4.45
CA GLU A 417 21.11 8.64 -5.80
C GLU A 417 21.05 9.74 -6.88
N ILE A 418 20.43 10.89 -6.58
CA ILE A 418 20.41 12.07 -7.47
C ILE A 418 21.83 12.63 -7.65
N GLN A 419 22.58 12.86 -6.57
CA GLN A 419 23.95 13.38 -6.63
C GLN A 419 24.89 12.45 -7.42
N LEU A 420 24.75 11.13 -7.25
CA LEU A 420 25.52 10.14 -7.98
C LEU A 420 25.22 10.17 -9.50
N LEU A 421 23.95 10.31 -9.89
CA LEU A 421 23.53 10.43 -11.29
C LEU A 421 24.04 11.73 -11.93
N GLU A 422 23.98 12.86 -11.23
CA GLU A 422 24.52 14.13 -11.70
C GLU A 422 26.05 14.12 -11.83
N GLY A 423 26.75 13.59 -10.81
CA GLY A 423 28.21 13.45 -10.80
C GLY A 423 28.71 12.54 -11.92
N GLU A 424 28.02 11.42 -12.17
CA GLU A 424 28.30 10.58 -13.34
C GLU A 424 28.13 11.35 -14.65
N SER A 425 27.07 12.14 -14.79
CA SER A 425 26.78 12.93 -15.99
C SER A 425 27.90 13.96 -16.25
N LEU A 426 28.33 14.67 -15.22
CA LEU A 426 29.45 15.62 -15.32
C LEU A 426 30.78 14.91 -15.63
N ARG A 427 31.08 13.77 -14.98
CA ARG A 427 32.25 12.92 -15.29
C ARG A 427 32.25 12.46 -16.75
N LYS A 428 31.08 12.09 -17.30
CA LYS A 428 30.91 11.69 -18.71
C LYS A 428 31.18 12.86 -19.67
N LYS A 429 30.69 14.08 -19.36
CA LYS A 429 31.03 15.31 -20.13
C LYS A 429 32.55 15.55 -20.13
N LEU A 430 33.17 15.61 -18.95
CA LEU A 430 34.60 15.86 -18.77
C LEU A 430 35.46 14.84 -19.53
N HIS A 431 35.09 13.56 -19.47
CA HIS A 431 35.81 12.50 -20.18
C HIS A 431 35.67 12.64 -21.71
N ASN A 432 34.47 12.97 -22.22
CA ASN A 432 34.27 13.23 -23.64
C ASN A 432 35.11 14.42 -24.14
N THR A 433 35.21 15.50 -23.36
CA THR A 433 36.08 16.64 -23.68
C THR A 433 37.56 16.24 -23.75
N ILE A 434 38.06 15.38 -22.87
CA ILE A 434 39.43 14.83 -23.00
C ILE A 434 39.59 13.99 -24.28
N LEU A 435 38.58 13.19 -24.65
CA LEU A 435 38.62 12.38 -25.88
C LEU A 435 38.66 13.27 -27.14
N GLU A 436 37.95 14.39 -27.15
CA GLU A 436 37.99 15.38 -28.24
C GLU A 436 39.34 16.12 -28.29
N LEU A 437 39.89 16.50 -27.14
CA LEU A 437 41.21 17.17 -27.03
C LEU A 437 42.40 16.26 -27.39
N LYS A 438 42.24 14.93 -27.28
CA LYS A 438 43.26 13.95 -27.68
C LYS A 438 43.40 13.79 -29.19
N GLY A 439 42.45 14.31 -29.98
CA GLY A 439 42.34 13.99 -31.40
C GLY A 439 41.56 12.69 -31.64
N ASN A 440 41.03 12.54 -32.86
CA ASN A 440 40.06 11.49 -33.17
C ASN A 440 40.67 10.12 -33.49
N ILE A 441 41.96 10.02 -33.81
CA ILE A 441 42.70 8.75 -33.87
C ILE A 441 43.68 8.67 -32.70
N ARG A 442 43.43 7.72 -31.80
CA ARG A 442 44.35 7.30 -30.74
C ARG A 442 45.15 6.07 -31.17
N VAL A 443 46.33 5.88 -30.60
CA VAL A 443 47.16 4.68 -30.85
C VAL A 443 47.62 4.03 -29.56
N PHE A 444 47.27 2.76 -29.39
CA PHE A 444 47.67 1.89 -28.28
C PHE A 444 48.66 0.83 -28.77
N CYS A 445 49.81 0.70 -28.12
CA CYS A 445 50.75 -0.39 -28.40
C CYS A 445 50.53 -1.54 -27.41
N ARG A 446 50.49 -2.79 -27.91
CA ARG A 446 50.42 -3.99 -27.06
C ARG A 446 51.50 -4.99 -27.47
N VAL A 447 52.38 -5.30 -26.54
CA VAL A 447 53.39 -6.36 -26.69
C VAL A 447 52.80 -7.66 -26.15
N ARG A 448 52.82 -8.74 -26.93
CA ARG A 448 52.43 -10.07 -26.40
C ARG A 448 53.55 -10.64 -25.50
N PRO A 449 53.25 -11.53 -24.53
CA PRO A 449 54.28 -12.36 -23.91
C PRO A 449 55.00 -13.23 -24.94
N LEU A 450 56.20 -13.71 -24.58
CA LEU A 450 56.90 -14.76 -25.31
C LEU A 450 56.08 -16.07 -25.25
N LEU A 451 56.10 -16.82 -26.36
CA LEU A 451 55.43 -18.10 -26.54
C LEU A 451 56.48 -19.24 -26.51
N PRO A 452 56.10 -20.50 -26.25
CA PRO A 452 57.03 -21.62 -26.21
C PRO A 452 57.81 -21.86 -27.52
N ASP A 453 57.25 -21.42 -28.65
CA ASP A 453 57.83 -21.54 -29.99
C ASP A 453 58.73 -20.35 -30.39
N ASP A 454 58.84 -19.31 -29.56
CA ASP A 454 59.74 -18.18 -29.80
C ASP A 454 61.21 -18.54 -29.51
N GLY A 455 62.15 -17.79 -30.08
CA GLY A 455 63.58 -17.99 -29.82
C GLY A 455 63.96 -17.78 -28.33
N PRO A 456 65.03 -18.44 -27.84
CA PRO A 456 65.45 -18.34 -26.45
C PRO A 456 65.74 -16.89 -26.04
N ALA A 457 65.25 -16.50 -24.86
CA ALA A 457 65.22 -15.12 -24.36
C ALA A 457 66.59 -14.58 -23.88
N ALA A 458 67.63 -14.71 -24.72
CA ALA A 458 69.00 -14.31 -24.40
C ALA A 458 69.18 -12.79 -24.28
N GLU A 459 68.41 -11.99 -25.04
CA GLU A 459 68.39 -10.52 -24.96
C GLU A 459 66.96 -9.99 -25.04
N ALA A 460 66.66 -8.96 -24.22
CA ALA A 460 65.37 -8.30 -24.20
C ALA A 460 65.18 -7.40 -25.44
N THR A 461 64.58 -7.98 -26.49
CA THR A 461 64.29 -7.32 -27.77
C THR A 461 63.41 -6.06 -27.63
N VAL A 462 62.57 -6.00 -26.60
CA VAL A 462 61.72 -4.86 -26.24
C VAL A 462 62.00 -4.46 -24.79
N SER A 463 62.04 -3.16 -24.49
CA SER A 463 61.97 -2.65 -23.12
C SER A 463 61.01 -1.47 -22.98
N PHE A 464 60.69 -1.11 -21.74
CA PHE A 464 59.67 -0.12 -21.39
C PHE A 464 60.29 0.98 -20.51
N PRO A 465 60.32 2.25 -20.94
CA PRO A 465 60.84 3.35 -20.15
C PRO A 465 60.10 3.55 -18.83
N THR A 466 60.86 3.59 -17.72
CA THR A 466 60.35 3.84 -16.36
C THR A 466 60.39 5.31 -15.94
N SER A 467 60.90 6.20 -16.80
CA SER A 467 60.90 7.65 -16.55
C SER A 467 59.47 8.20 -16.47
N VAL A 468 59.20 9.10 -15.51
CA VAL A 468 57.85 9.59 -15.19
C VAL A 468 57.08 10.11 -16.42
N GLU A 469 57.76 10.75 -17.36
CA GLU A 469 57.16 11.27 -18.58
C GLU A 469 56.73 10.15 -19.57
N SER A 470 57.46 9.04 -19.63
CA SER A 470 57.25 7.95 -20.60
C SER A 470 56.61 6.69 -20.00
N ALA A 471 56.47 6.61 -18.67
CA ALA A 471 55.87 5.47 -17.98
C ALA A 471 54.46 5.14 -18.55
N GLY A 472 54.26 3.89 -18.97
CA GLY A 472 53.01 3.42 -19.59
C GLY A 472 52.69 4.02 -20.97
N ARG A 473 53.61 4.75 -21.60
CA ARG A 473 53.46 5.39 -22.93
C ARG A 473 54.63 5.18 -23.88
N GLY A 474 55.82 4.90 -23.37
CA GLY A 474 57.02 4.62 -24.15
C GLY A 474 57.22 3.13 -24.40
N ILE A 475 57.84 2.80 -25.54
CA ILE A 475 58.34 1.47 -25.87
C ILE A 475 59.65 1.60 -26.65
N ASP A 476 60.66 0.85 -26.24
CA ASP A 476 61.97 0.79 -26.87
C ASP A 476 62.13 -0.55 -27.58
N LEU A 477 62.37 -0.52 -28.90
CA LEU A 477 62.71 -1.73 -29.67
C LEU A 477 64.21 -1.76 -29.99
N TYR A 478 64.83 -2.93 -29.84
CA TYR A 478 66.24 -3.14 -30.15
C TYR A 478 66.39 -3.94 -31.44
N GLN A 479 67.24 -3.46 -32.35
CA GLN A 479 67.62 -4.18 -33.56
C GLN A 479 69.13 -4.07 -33.77
N SER A 480 69.84 -5.20 -33.78
CA SER A 480 71.29 -5.26 -34.04
C SER A 480 72.11 -4.29 -33.16
N GLY A 481 71.76 -4.21 -31.87
CA GLY A 481 72.36 -3.27 -30.89
C GLY A 481 71.85 -1.83 -30.96
N GLN A 482 71.12 -1.43 -32.00
CA GLN A 482 70.54 -0.09 -32.11
C GLN A 482 69.18 -0.01 -31.39
N LYS A 483 69.04 0.99 -30.52
CA LYS A 483 67.81 1.33 -29.79
C LYS A 483 66.90 2.25 -30.63
N TYR A 484 65.61 1.90 -30.71
CA TYR A 484 64.56 2.69 -31.38
C TYR A 484 63.42 3.02 -30.39
N PRO A 485 63.38 4.25 -29.84
CA PRO A 485 62.31 4.68 -28.94
C PRO A 485 61.04 5.10 -29.71
N PHE A 486 59.88 4.78 -29.16
CA PHE A 486 58.56 5.21 -29.63
C PHE A 486 57.65 5.60 -28.46
N THR A 487 56.67 6.47 -28.71
CA THR A 487 55.69 6.94 -27.71
C THR A 487 54.28 6.93 -28.28
N PHE A 488 53.32 6.48 -27.48
CA PHE A 488 51.91 6.26 -27.85
C PHE A 488 50.95 6.78 -26.76
N ASP A 489 49.63 6.76 -26.99
CA ASP A 489 48.65 7.11 -25.94
C ASP A 489 48.77 6.20 -24.71
N LYS A 490 49.04 4.92 -24.97
CA LYS A 490 49.25 3.86 -23.97
C LYS A 490 50.15 2.79 -24.57
N VAL A 491 51.03 2.23 -23.75
CA VAL A 491 51.77 0.99 -24.02
C VAL A 491 51.35 -0.04 -22.98
N PHE A 492 51.00 -1.22 -23.45
CA PHE A 492 50.76 -2.42 -22.67
C PHE A 492 51.95 -3.36 -22.83
N ASP A 493 52.53 -3.77 -21.70
CA ASP A 493 53.62 -4.73 -21.63
C ASP A 493 53.13 -6.18 -21.81
N HIS A 494 54.04 -7.13 -21.64
CA HIS A 494 53.73 -8.57 -21.72
C HIS A 494 52.88 -9.09 -20.54
N ASN A 495 52.70 -8.31 -19.47
CA ASN A 495 51.92 -8.69 -18.29
C ASN A 495 50.44 -8.27 -18.41
N ALA A 496 50.16 -7.24 -19.22
CA ALA A 496 48.83 -6.65 -19.40
C ALA A 496 47.77 -7.65 -19.87
N THR A 497 46.82 -7.95 -18.97
CA THR A 497 45.75 -8.92 -19.19
C THR A 497 44.70 -8.39 -20.17
N GLN A 498 43.78 -9.27 -20.57
CA GLN A 498 42.62 -8.88 -21.37
C GLN A 498 41.69 -7.90 -20.62
N GLN A 499 41.69 -7.92 -19.28
CA GLN A 499 40.92 -6.97 -18.47
C GLN A 499 41.55 -5.57 -18.55
N ASP A 500 42.86 -5.45 -18.33
CA ASP A 500 43.57 -4.16 -18.28
C ASP A 500 43.46 -3.40 -19.61
N VAL A 501 43.59 -4.14 -20.71
CA VAL A 501 43.44 -3.59 -22.06
C VAL A 501 41.98 -3.18 -22.35
N PHE A 502 41.00 -3.90 -21.80
CA PHE A 502 39.59 -3.55 -21.96
C PHE A 502 39.18 -2.32 -21.12
N MET A 503 39.67 -2.19 -19.89
CA MET A 503 39.37 -1.03 -19.01
C MET A 503 39.71 0.30 -19.70
N GLU A 504 40.86 0.38 -20.37
CA GLU A 504 41.35 1.54 -21.12
C GLU A 504 40.55 1.89 -22.40
N ILE A 505 39.67 0.98 -22.86
CA ILE A 505 38.76 1.22 -24.00
C ILE A 505 37.27 1.27 -23.62
N SER A 506 36.90 0.92 -22.39
CA SER A 506 35.52 0.88 -21.90
C SER A 506 34.72 2.18 -22.15
N GLN A 507 35.37 3.34 -22.05
CA GLN A 507 34.74 4.64 -22.32
C GLN A 507 34.53 4.93 -23.83
N LEU A 508 35.27 4.25 -24.72
CA LEU A 508 34.99 4.27 -26.17
C LEU A 508 33.80 3.36 -26.50
N VAL A 509 33.68 2.20 -25.84
CA VAL A 509 32.49 1.34 -25.93
C VAL A 509 31.26 2.11 -25.42
N GLN A 510 31.38 2.83 -24.30
CA GLN A 510 30.34 3.73 -23.80
C GLN A 510 29.99 4.84 -24.81
N SER A 511 31.00 5.41 -25.50
CA SER A 511 30.73 6.42 -26.53
C SER A 511 29.84 5.89 -27.66
N ALA A 512 29.89 4.59 -27.97
CA ALA A 512 28.96 4.02 -28.96
C ALA A 512 27.51 3.99 -28.43
N LEU A 513 27.29 3.58 -27.17
CA LEU A 513 25.98 3.69 -26.52
C LEU A 513 25.46 5.14 -26.48
N ASP A 514 26.34 6.09 -26.17
CA ASP A 514 26.01 7.51 -26.08
C ASP A 514 25.59 8.13 -27.43
N GLY A 515 25.74 7.43 -28.56
CA GLY A 515 25.42 7.94 -29.90
C GLY A 515 26.59 8.56 -30.66
N TYR A 516 27.80 8.01 -30.52
CA TYR A 516 28.94 8.32 -31.40
C TYR A 516 29.23 7.14 -32.34
N LYS A 517 29.89 7.44 -33.47
CA LYS A 517 30.58 6.44 -34.29
C LYS A 517 31.93 6.13 -33.66
N VAL A 518 32.24 4.85 -33.52
CA VAL A 518 33.43 4.33 -32.84
C VAL A 518 34.06 3.23 -33.69
N CYS A 519 35.39 3.25 -33.82
CA CYS A 519 36.14 2.28 -34.62
C CYS A 519 37.42 1.85 -33.92
N ILE A 520 37.54 0.56 -33.58
CA ILE A 520 38.73 -0.02 -32.95
C ILE A 520 39.30 -1.09 -33.87
N PHE A 521 40.56 -0.95 -34.29
CA PHE A 521 41.21 -1.91 -35.19
C PHE A 521 42.57 -2.37 -34.69
N ALA A 522 42.84 -3.68 -34.78
CA ALA A 522 44.15 -4.27 -34.47
C ALA A 522 45.01 -4.44 -35.72
N TYR A 523 46.27 -4.00 -35.64
CA TYR A 523 47.26 -3.97 -36.73
C TYR A 523 48.60 -4.59 -36.28
N GLY A 524 49.36 -5.16 -37.21
CA GLY A 524 50.69 -5.74 -36.99
C GLY A 524 50.89 -7.06 -37.75
N GLN A 525 52.06 -7.69 -37.62
CA GLN A 525 52.34 -8.95 -38.30
C GLN A 525 51.44 -10.11 -37.81
N THR A 526 51.39 -11.20 -38.58
CA THR A 526 50.89 -12.49 -38.09
C THR A 526 51.66 -12.95 -36.86
N GLY A 527 50.97 -13.59 -35.91
CA GLY A 527 51.54 -14.01 -34.63
C GLY A 527 51.77 -12.92 -33.58
N SER A 528 51.56 -11.62 -33.85
CA SER A 528 51.74 -10.56 -32.84
C SER A 528 50.54 -10.34 -31.89
N GLY A 529 49.49 -11.15 -32.02
CA GLY A 529 48.36 -11.18 -31.08
C GLY A 529 47.13 -10.34 -31.46
N LYS A 530 46.98 -9.87 -32.71
CA LYS A 530 45.80 -9.10 -33.18
C LYS A 530 44.46 -9.76 -32.80
N THR A 531 44.24 -11.00 -33.26
CA THR A 531 43.02 -11.78 -32.97
C THR A 531 42.88 -12.11 -31.48
N TYR A 532 43.99 -12.19 -30.74
CA TYR A 532 43.95 -12.36 -29.28
C TYR A 532 43.48 -11.09 -28.56
N THR A 533 43.88 -9.90 -29.02
CA THR A 533 43.28 -8.63 -28.56
C THR A 533 41.79 -8.60 -28.92
N MET A 534 41.43 -8.81 -30.18
CA MET A 534 40.06 -8.58 -30.64
C MET A 534 39.05 -9.64 -30.17
N MET A 535 39.38 -10.93 -30.27
CA MET A 535 38.49 -12.04 -29.91
C MET A 535 38.91 -12.74 -28.62
N GLY A 536 40.22 -12.89 -28.41
CA GLY A 536 40.78 -13.64 -27.27
C GLY A 536 40.46 -15.13 -27.35
N LEU A 537 40.18 -15.74 -26.20
CA LEU A 537 39.68 -17.12 -26.09
C LEU A 537 38.26 -17.09 -25.51
N PRO A 538 37.19 -17.02 -26.33
CA PRO A 538 35.82 -16.81 -25.84
C PRO A 538 35.32 -17.82 -24.80
N GLN A 539 35.82 -19.06 -24.87
CA GLN A 539 35.46 -20.16 -23.95
C GLN A 539 36.09 -20.03 -22.55
N ALA A 540 37.08 -19.14 -22.37
CA ALA A 540 37.75 -18.91 -21.09
C ALA A 540 37.40 -17.49 -20.60
N PRO A 541 36.55 -17.31 -19.56
CA PRO A 541 35.97 -16.01 -19.21
C PRO A 541 36.97 -14.87 -19.03
N LEU A 542 38.09 -15.12 -18.35
CA LEU A 542 39.15 -14.12 -18.15
C LEU A 542 39.86 -13.73 -19.46
N GLN A 543 39.94 -14.65 -20.43
CA GLN A 543 40.71 -14.50 -21.67
C GLN A 543 39.90 -13.98 -22.86
N LYS A 544 38.61 -13.66 -22.68
CA LYS A 544 37.75 -12.96 -23.65
C LYS A 544 38.44 -11.68 -24.15
N GLY A 545 38.42 -11.44 -25.47
CA GLY A 545 38.97 -10.24 -26.09
C GLY A 545 38.01 -9.05 -26.10
N LEU A 546 38.37 -7.99 -26.84
CA LEU A 546 37.62 -6.74 -26.88
C LEU A 546 36.20 -6.90 -27.43
N ILE A 547 35.96 -7.75 -28.44
CA ILE A 547 34.63 -7.97 -29.04
C ILE A 547 33.61 -8.50 -28.02
N PRO A 548 33.80 -9.68 -27.40
CA PRO A 548 32.84 -10.18 -26.40
C PRO A 548 32.69 -9.23 -25.21
N ARG A 549 33.79 -8.66 -24.69
CA ARG A 549 33.75 -7.73 -23.54
C ARG A 549 33.01 -6.42 -23.83
N SER A 550 33.17 -5.87 -25.04
CA SER A 550 32.42 -4.68 -25.46
C SER A 550 30.93 -4.95 -25.49
N LEU A 551 30.53 -6.13 -25.97
CA LEU A 551 29.13 -6.52 -26.06
C LEU A 551 28.53 -6.78 -24.66
N GLU A 552 29.30 -7.41 -23.77
CA GLU A 552 28.93 -7.58 -22.35
C GLU A 552 28.66 -6.22 -21.68
N GLN A 553 29.57 -5.25 -21.82
CA GLN A 553 29.37 -3.89 -21.31
C GLN A 553 28.15 -3.22 -21.95
N VAL A 554 28.00 -3.30 -23.28
CA VAL A 554 26.90 -2.65 -24.00
C VAL A 554 25.54 -3.15 -23.50
N PHE A 555 25.36 -4.46 -23.32
CA PHE A 555 24.13 -5.02 -22.78
C PHE A 555 23.91 -4.62 -21.32
N GLN A 556 24.93 -4.75 -20.45
CA GLN A 556 24.84 -4.37 -19.03
C GLN A 556 24.43 -2.91 -18.84
N THR A 557 25.08 -1.97 -19.54
CA THR A 557 24.73 -0.56 -19.45
C THR A 557 23.36 -0.25 -20.06
N SER A 558 22.97 -0.91 -21.16
CA SER A 558 21.62 -0.74 -21.72
C SER A 558 20.51 -1.16 -20.75
N GLN A 559 20.75 -2.22 -19.96
CA GLN A 559 19.82 -2.69 -18.93
C GLN A 559 19.76 -1.71 -17.73
N ALA A 560 20.90 -1.15 -17.30
CA ALA A 560 20.92 -0.11 -16.27
C ALA A 560 20.19 1.17 -16.69
N LEU A 561 20.35 1.59 -17.95
CA LEU A 561 19.68 2.78 -18.50
C LEU A 561 18.18 2.58 -18.76
N ALA A 562 17.68 1.34 -18.78
CA ALA A 562 16.24 1.06 -18.92
C ALA A 562 15.42 1.62 -17.75
N VAL A 563 16.00 1.66 -16.53
CA VAL A 563 15.39 2.30 -15.35
C VAL A 563 15.20 3.81 -15.56
N GLN A 564 16.04 4.43 -16.39
CA GLN A 564 15.97 5.84 -16.77
C GLN A 564 15.10 6.09 -18.02
N GLY A 565 14.31 5.10 -18.46
CA GLY A 565 13.39 5.21 -19.61
C GLY A 565 14.01 4.98 -20.98
N TRP A 566 15.28 4.55 -21.07
CA TRP A 566 15.91 4.23 -22.36
C TRP A 566 15.54 2.82 -22.85
N LYS A 567 15.03 2.74 -24.07
CA LYS A 567 14.84 1.49 -24.82
C LYS A 567 15.91 1.42 -25.92
N TYR A 568 16.60 0.28 -26.03
CA TYR A 568 17.64 0.07 -27.03
C TYR A 568 17.28 -1.05 -28.00
N LYS A 569 17.39 -0.78 -29.31
CA LYS A 569 17.49 -1.80 -30.35
C LYS A 569 18.96 -1.92 -30.79
N MET A 570 19.47 -3.13 -30.88
CA MET A 570 20.85 -3.41 -31.28
C MET A 570 20.88 -4.40 -32.44
N GLN A 571 21.77 -4.16 -33.41
CA GLN A 571 21.91 -5.00 -34.60
C GLN A 571 23.37 -5.33 -34.86
N ALA A 572 23.70 -6.61 -34.94
CA ALA A 572 25.04 -7.11 -35.22
C ALA A 572 25.18 -7.52 -36.70
N SER A 573 26.37 -7.29 -37.25
CA SER A 573 26.78 -7.80 -38.57
C SER A 573 28.27 -8.12 -38.55
N MET A 574 28.69 -9.17 -39.26
CA MET A 574 30.07 -9.67 -39.20
C MET A 574 30.49 -10.19 -40.58
N LEU A 575 31.53 -9.56 -41.15
CA LEU A 575 32.02 -9.84 -42.50
C LEU A 575 33.53 -10.04 -42.53
N GLU A 576 33.99 -10.69 -43.58
CA GLU A 576 35.40 -10.93 -43.87
C GLU A 576 35.76 -10.30 -45.22
N ILE A 577 36.86 -9.55 -45.28
CA ILE A 577 37.44 -9.05 -46.53
C ILE A 577 38.69 -9.88 -46.83
N TYR A 578 38.61 -10.67 -47.90
CA TYR A 578 39.70 -11.50 -48.41
C TYR A 578 39.87 -11.26 -49.91
N ASN A 579 41.10 -11.01 -50.38
CA ASN A 579 41.41 -10.74 -51.79
C ASN A 579 40.43 -9.73 -52.46
N GLU A 580 40.24 -8.55 -51.84
CA GLU A 580 39.28 -7.50 -52.25
C GLU A 580 37.84 -8.00 -52.50
N THR A 581 37.45 -9.10 -51.87
CA THR A 581 36.11 -9.71 -51.92
C THR A 581 35.52 -9.75 -50.51
N ILE A 582 34.20 -9.49 -50.39
CA ILE A 582 33.48 -9.51 -49.12
C ILE A 582 32.79 -10.86 -48.99
N ARG A 583 32.95 -11.51 -47.83
CA ARG A 583 32.24 -12.71 -47.41
C ARG A 583 31.42 -12.40 -46.16
N ASP A 584 30.15 -12.75 -46.18
CA ASP A 584 29.28 -12.72 -45.00
C ASP A 584 29.59 -13.94 -44.11
N LEU A 585 29.81 -13.72 -42.81
CA LEU A 585 30.11 -14.80 -41.85
C LEU A 585 28.86 -15.26 -41.06
N LEU A 586 27.76 -14.50 -41.11
CA LEU A 586 26.50 -14.76 -40.41
C LEU A 586 25.40 -15.32 -41.33
N SER A 587 25.59 -15.26 -42.66
CA SER A 587 24.69 -15.86 -43.64
C SER A 587 24.33 -17.31 -43.29
N PRO A 588 23.03 -17.66 -43.19
CA PRO A 588 22.63 -19.05 -43.00
C PRO A 588 23.10 -19.91 -44.17
N ARG A 589 23.58 -21.12 -43.88
CA ARG A 589 24.07 -22.08 -44.89
C ARG A 589 22.88 -22.66 -45.66
N SER A 590 22.46 -21.97 -46.73
CA SER A 590 21.47 -22.51 -47.67
C SER A 590 21.99 -23.79 -48.32
N SER A 591 21.19 -24.86 -48.28
CA SER A 591 21.57 -26.22 -48.67
C SER A 591 21.52 -26.47 -50.18
N ASN A 592 22.00 -25.51 -50.98
CA ASN A 592 22.12 -25.62 -52.44
C ASN A 592 23.55 -25.23 -52.84
N GLY A 593 24.29 -26.17 -53.44
CA GLY A 593 25.69 -26.04 -53.83
C GLY A 593 25.92 -25.18 -55.08
N ALA A 594 25.45 -23.93 -55.05
CA ALA A 594 25.73 -22.95 -56.09
C ALA A 594 27.13 -22.33 -55.86
N GLU A 595 28.17 -23.00 -56.33
CA GLU A 595 29.50 -22.40 -56.52
C GLU A 595 29.42 -21.33 -57.62
N GLY A 596 28.94 -20.15 -57.23
CA GLY A 596 28.50 -19.10 -58.14
C GLY A 596 28.41 -17.76 -57.43
N GLY A 597 29.50 -17.34 -56.79
CA GLY A 597 29.61 -16.03 -56.14
C GLY A 597 29.57 -14.89 -57.15
N GLY A 598 28.36 -14.52 -57.59
CA GLY A 598 28.13 -13.45 -58.55
C GLY A 598 28.79 -12.14 -58.09
N ALA A 599 29.64 -11.58 -58.95
CA ALA A 599 30.42 -10.37 -58.70
C ALA A 599 29.54 -9.11 -58.66
N GLY A 600 28.72 -8.99 -57.61
CA GLY A 600 27.73 -7.93 -57.45
C GLY A 600 26.87 -7.98 -56.19
N LYS A 601 26.86 -9.08 -55.41
CA LYS A 601 26.00 -9.20 -54.20
C LYS A 601 26.36 -8.16 -53.11
N TYR A 602 27.59 -8.23 -52.59
CA TYR A 602 28.03 -7.41 -51.46
C TYR A 602 28.68 -6.09 -51.92
N VAL A 603 27.85 -5.05 -52.14
CA VAL A 603 28.30 -3.70 -52.54
C VAL A 603 28.25 -2.74 -51.35
N ILE A 604 29.38 -2.09 -51.07
CA ILE A 604 29.50 -1.02 -50.06
C ILE A 604 28.80 0.24 -50.57
N ARG A 605 27.96 0.84 -49.73
CA ARG A 605 27.30 2.13 -49.96
C ARG A 605 27.41 2.99 -48.70
N HIS A 606 27.28 4.31 -48.85
CA HIS A 606 27.17 5.24 -47.73
C HIS A 606 25.89 6.06 -47.89
N ASP A 607 25.18 6.28 -46.79
CA ASP A 607 24.00 7.15 -46.76
C ASP A 607 24.37 8.63 -46.53
N ALA A 608 23.36 9.50 -46.57
CA ALA A 608 23.52 10.94 -46.35
C ALA A 608 23.89 11.32 -44.91
N GLU A 609 23.73 10.40 -43.95
CA GLU A 609 24.13 10.54 -42.55
C GLU A 609 25.58 10.06 -42.32
N GLY A 610 26.24 9.61 -43.38
CA GLY A 610 27.59 9.06 -43.35
C GLY A 610 27.68 7.74 -42.61
N ASN A 611 26.66 6.88 -42.63
CA ASN A 611 26.78 5.50 -42.18
C ASN A 611 27.14 4.61 -43.38
N THR A 612 27.98 3.60 -43.17
CA THR A 612 28.23 2.57 -44.19
C THR A 612 27.17 1.47 -44.10
N CYS A 613 26.68 1.01 -45.25
CA CYS A 613 25.93 -0.22 -45.39
C CYS A 613 26.54 -1.10 -46.50
N VAL A 614 26.23 -2.39 -46.48
CA VAL A 614 26.65 -3.35 -47.52
C VAL A 614 25.39 -4.09 -47.96
N SER A 615 25.11 -4.14 -49.26
CA SER A 615 23.92 -4.85 -49.75
C SER A 615 24.00 -6.35 -49.45
N ASP A 616 22.83 -6.92 -49.18
CA ASP A 616 22.58 -8.35 -48.96
C ASP A 616 23.43 -9.01 -47.85
N LEU A 617 24.05 -8.21 -46.98
CA LEU A 617 24.75 -8.63 -45.78
C LEU A 617 23.75 -8.98 -44.68
N THR A 618 23.95 -10.13 -44.02
CA THR A 618 23.11 -10.56 -42.90
C THR A 618 23.29 -9.63 -41.70
N ILE A 619 22.20 -8.96 -41.34
CA ILE A 619 22.06 -8.15 -40.12
C ILE A 619 21.18 -8.94 -39.15
N VAL A 620 21.66 -9.14 -37.93
CA VAL A 620 20.95 -9.88 -36.89
C VAL A 620 20.61 -8.95 -35.74
N ASP A 621 19.32 -8.79 -35.43
CA ASP A 621 18.88 -8.13 -34.20
C ASP A 621 19.38 -8.94 -32.99
N VAL A 622 20.01 -8.27 -32.02
CA VAL A 622 20.56 -8.90 -30.82
C VAL A 622 19.93 -8.34 -29.56
N CYS A 623 19.30 -9.20 -28.78
CA CYS A 623 18.59 -8.90 -27.54
C CYS A 623 19.28 -9.48 -26.30
N SER A 624 20.21 -10.44 -26.45
CA SER A 624 20.97 -10.99 -25.33
C SER A 624 22.45 -11.30 -25.62
N ILE A 625 23.25 -11.33 -24.55
CA ILE A 625 24.65 -11.81 -24.59
C ILE A 625 24.76 -13.28 -25.03
N ARG A 626 23.69 -14.07 -24.90
CA ARG A 626 23.64 -15.46 -25.38
C ARG A 626 23.56 -15.52 -26.91
N GLU A 627 22.73 -14.70 -27.54
CA GLU A 627 22.70 -14.57 -29.00
C GLU A 627 24.04 -14.07 -29.55
N VAL A 628 24.64 -13.06 -28.92
CA VAL A 628 26.00 -12.61 -29.25
C VAL A 628 27.01 -13.76 -29.19
N SER A 629 26.99 -14.57 -28.12
CA SER A 629 27.90 -15.70 -27.97
C SER A 629 27.72 -16.73 -29.09
N ASN A 630 26.46 -17.01 -29.46
CA ASN A 630 26.13 -17.89 -30.59
C ASN A 630 26.61 -17.31 -31.93
N LEU A 631 26.45 -16.01 -32.17
CA LEU A 631 26.88 -15.34 -33.40
C LEU A 631 28.41 -15.33 -33.55
N LEU A 632 29.14 -15.07 -32.46
CA LEU A 632 30.61 -15.15 -32.46
C LEU A 632 31.10 -16.59 -32.70
N GLN A 633 30.41 -17.59 -32.14
CA GLN A 633 30.69 -19.01 -32.42
C GLN A 633 30.37 -19.39 -33.87
N GLN A 634 29.23 -18.95 -34.42
CA GLN A 634 28.86 -19.15 -35.82
C GLN A 634 29.88 -18.53 -36.76
N ALA A 635 30.26 -17.27 -36.55
CA ALA A 635 31.25 -16.58 -37.38
C ALA A 635 32.64 -17.24 -37.28
N ALA A 636 33.03 -17.73 -36.10
CA ALA A 636 34.26 -18.50 -35.93
C ALA A 636 34.22 -19.83 -36.69
N LEU A 637 33.08 -20.52 -36.73
CA LEU A 637 32.87 -21.74 -37.53
C LEU A 637 32.90 -21.43 -39.04
N SER A 638 32.21 -20.38 -39.50
CA SER A 638 32.27 -19.88 -40.88
C SER A 638 33.70 -19.58 -41.33
N ARG A 639 34.47 -18.87 -40.47
CA ARG A 639 35.88 -18.53 -40.70
C ARG A 639 36.81 -19.75 -40.61
N SER A 640 36.40 -20.82 -39.91
CA SER A 640 37.14 -22.08 -39.82
C SER A 640 36.93 -22.97 -41.04
N VAL A 641 35.70 -23.06 -41.58
CA VAL A 641 35.42 -23.78 -42.84
C VAL A 641 36.19 -23.15 -44.00
N GLY A 642 36.39 -21.83 -44.01
CA GLY A 642 37.28 -21.17 -44.98
C GLY A 642 38.76 -21.59 -44.91
N LYS A 643 39.23 -22.22 -43.83
CA LYS A 643 40.63 -22.70 -43.70
C LYS A 643 40.88 -24.05 -44.36
N THR A 644 39.86 -24.88 -44.53
CA THR A 644 40.02 -26.20 -45.18
C THR A 644 40.14 -26.09 -46.68
N ASP A 645 39.62 -25.02 -47.28
CA ASP A 645 39.57 -24.88 -48.75
C ASP A 645 40.91 -24.40 -49.35
N MET A 646 41.67 -23.54 -48.65
CA MET A 646 43.12 -23.36 -48.87
C MET A 646 43.79 -22.44 -47.81
N ASN A 647 44.70 -23.00 -47.01
CA ASN A 647 45.63 -22.31 -46.10
C ASN A 647 45.02 -21.62 -44.84
N GLU A 648 45.91 -21.04 -44.03
CA GLU A 648 45.62 -20.41 -42.73
C GLU A 648 44.86 -19.07 -42.85
N HIS A 649 43.60 -19.12 -43.28
CA HIS A 649 42.79 -17.96 -43.68
C HIS A 649 42.77 -16.76 -42.72
N SER A 650 42.90 -17.00 -41.41
CA SER A 650 42.76 -15.96 -40.37
C SER A 650 43.89 -14.94 -40.31
N SER A 651 45.08 -15.25 -40.83
CA SER A 651 46.18 -14.27 -40.96
C SER A 651 46.06 -13.40 -42.22
N ARG A 652 45.20 -13.79 -43.17
CA ARG A 652 45.19 -13.30 -44.55
C ARG A 652 43.93 -12.53 -44.95
N SER A 653 43.06 -12.28 -43.98
CA SER A 653 41.74 -11.70 -44.15
C SER A 653 41.47 -10.65 -43.06
N HIS A 654 40.79 -9.58 -43.42
CA HIS A 654 40.31 -8.60 -42.44
C HIS A 654 38.94 -9.01 -41.95
N LEU A 655 38.79 -9.23 -40.65
CA LEU A 655 37.51 -9.47 -40.01
C LEU A 655 36.95 -8.14 -39.52
N VAL A 656 35.72 -7.81 -39.90
CA VAL A 656 34.99 -6.62 -39.45
C VAL A 656 33.72 -7.06 -38.73
N PHE A 657 33.64 -6.75 -37.44
CA PHE A 657 32.42 -6.83 -36.65
C PHE A 657 31.84 -5.42 -36.49
N THR A 658 30.55 -5.24 -36.80
CA THR A 658 29.84 -3.96 -36.67
C THR A 658 28.57 -4.16 -35.87
N LEU A 659 28.48 -3.46 -34.74
CA LEU A 659 27.27 -3.32 -33.93
C LEU A 659 26.65 -1.94 -34.18
N ARG A 660 25.38 -1.91 -34.57
CA ARG A 660 24.54 -0.70 -34.62
C ARG A 660 23.74 -0.63 -33.33
N ILE A 661 23.67 0.55 -32.73
CA ILE A 661 22.95 0.82 -31.48
C ILE A 661 21.95 1.95 -31.75
N TYR A 662 20.68 1.71 -31.46
CA TYR A 662 19.61 2.69 -31.58
C TYR A 662 18.94 2.82 -30.20
N GLY A 663 19.21 3.92 -29.50
CA GLY A 663 18.62 4.24 -28.20
C GLY A 663 17.51 5.29 -28.36
N VAL A 664 16.35 5.04 -27.74
CA VAL A 664 15.23 5.98 -27.66
C VAL A 664 14.82 6.13 -26.20
N ASN A 665 14.62 7.36 -25.73
CA ASN A 665 14.10 7.67 -24.41
C ASN A 665 12.74 8.37 -24.54
N GLU A 666 11.66 7.68 -24.21
CA GLU A 666 10.30 8.15 -24.45
C GLU A 666 9.89 9.30 -23.53
N SER A 667 10.42 9.38 -22.31
CA SER A 667 10.09 10.45 -21.35
C SER A 667 10.86 11.76 -21.57
N THR A 668 11.86 11.77 -22.45
CA THR A 668 12.65 12.97 -22.81
C THR A 668 12.71 13.24 -24.31
N GLU A 669 12.01 12.45 -25.13
CA GLU A 669 12.03 12.45 -26.59
C GLU A 669 13.43 12.31 -27.24
N GLN A 670 14.44 11.88 -26.48
CA GLN A 670 15.81 11.79 -26.96
C GLN A 670 16.05 10.53 -27.80
N GLN A 671 16.76 10.69 -28.92
CA GLN A 671 17.23 9.58 -29.75
C GLN A 671 18.74 9.65 -29.91
N ALA A 672 19.41 8.49 -29.78
CA ALA A 672 20.85 8.33 -29.93
C ALA A 672 21.16 7.20 -30.92
N GLN A 673 21.95 7.50 -31.96
CA GLN A 673 22.37 6.53 -32.97
C GLN A 673 23.87 6.31 -32.88
N GLY A 674 24.27 5.07 -32.55
CA GLY A 674 25.64 4.67 -32.32
C GLY A 674 26.09 3.55 -33.26
N VAL A 675 27.38 3.52 -33.59
CA VAL A 675 27.99 2.42 -34.36
C VAL A 675 29.34 2.06 -33.77
N LEU A 676 29.51 0.82 -33.35
CA LEU A 676 30.76 0.27 -32.86
C LEU A 676 31.34 -0.72 -33.88
N ASN A 677 32.45 -0.35 -34.50
CA ASN A 677 33.20 -1.21 -35.42
C ASN A 677 34.44 -1.77 -34.72
N LEU A 678 34.59 -3.09 -34.71
CA LEU A 678 35.68 -3.82 -34.08
C LEU A 678 36.33 -4.71 -35.13
N ILE A 679 37.59 -4.42 -35.46
CA ILE A 679 38.26 -4.94 -36.67
C ILE A 679 39.56 -5.68 -36.30
N ASP A 680 39.71 -6.91 -36.79
CA ASP A 680 40.94 -7.72 -36.74
C ASP A 680 41.52 -7.76 -38.15
N LEU A 681 42.52 -6.91 -38.42
CA LEU A 681 43.12 -6.80 -39.75
C LEU A 681 43.98 -8.02 -40.09
N ALA A 682 44.28 -8.20 -41.38
CA ALA A 682 45.26 -9.17 -41.85
C ALA A 682 46.70 -8.85 -41.37
N GLY A 683 47.62 -9.80 -41.57
CA GLY A 683 49.05 -9.63 -41.34
C GLY A 683 49.67 -8.48 -42.15
N SER A 684 50.48 -7.65 -41.49
CA SER A 684 51.22 -6.55 -42.11
C SER A 684 52.62 -6.92 -42.60
N GLU A 685 52.98 -8.21 -42.59
CA GLU A 685 54.28 -8.71 -43.02
C GLU A 685 54.51 -8.55 -44.54
N ARG A 686 55.76 -8.23 -44.88
CA ARG A 686 56.14 -7.90 -46.26
C ARG A 686 56.21 -9.16 -47.12
N LEU A 687 55.86 -8.99 -48.40
CA LEU A 687 56.04 -9.98 -49.47
C LEU A 687 57.41 -10.68 -49.43
N SER A 688 58.49 -9.95 -49.15
CA SER A 688 59.86 -10.47 -49.05
C SER A 688 60.08 -11.48 -47.92
N ARG A 689 59.29 -11.45 -46.83
CA ARG A 689 59.34 -12.44 -45.74
C ARG A 689 58.49 -13.69 -46.05
N SER A 690 57.53 -13.58 -46.98
CA SER A 690 56.52 -14.62 -47.24
C SER A 690 56.99 -15.79 -48.12
N GLY A 691 58.02 -15.59 -48.97
CA GLY A 691 58.45 -16.55 -49.98
C GLY A 691 57.38 -16.95 -51.01
N ALA A 692 56.28 -16.19 -51.11
CA ALA A 692 55.10 -16.60 -51.86
C ALA A 692 55.29 -16.55 -53.39
N THR A 693 54.80 -17.59 -54.08
CA THR A 693 54.79 -17.73 -55.54
C THR A 693 53.38 -18.07 -56.05
N GLY A 694 53.14 -17.94 -57.36
CA GLY A 694 51.85 -18.26 -57.97
C GLY A 694 50.70 -17.42 -57.40
N ASP A 695 49.54 -18.03 -57.17
CA ASP A 695 48.37 -17.30 -56.64
C ASP A 695 48.53 -16.84 -55.19
N ARG A 696 49.38 -17.51 -54.38
CA ARG A 696 49.77 -16.99 -53.05
C ARG A 696 50.49 -15.65 -53.15
N LEU A 697 51.17 -15.35 -54.26
CA LEU A 697 51.77 -14.02 -54.48
C LEU A 697 50.68 -12.96 -54.73
N LYS A 698 49.68 -13.26 -55.58
CA LYS A 698 48.54 -12.36 -55.86
C LYS A 698 47.74 -12.07 -54.59
N GLU A 699 47.46 -13.10 -53.81
CA GLU A 699 46.83 -13.03 -52.48
C GLU A 699 47.62 -12.10 -51.54
N THR A 700 48.93 -12.32 -51.40
CA THR A 700 49.78 -11.51 -50.52
C THR A 700 49.94 -10.06 -51.01
N GLN A 701 49.85 -9.83 -52.32
CA GLN A 701 49.76 -8.50 -52.92
C GLN A 701 48.42 -7.81 -52.61
N ALA A 702 47.28 -8.51 -52.69
CA ALA A 702 45.97 -7.94 -52.37
C ALA A 702 45.84 -7.57 -50.88
N ILE A 703 46.37 -8.42 -50.00
CA ILE A 703 46.45 -8.15 -48.55
C ILE A 703 47.26 -6.87 -48.31
N ASN A 704 48.49 -6.80 -48.83
CA ASN A 704 49.33 -5.61 -48.66
C ASN A 704 48.71 -4.36 -49.30
N LYS A 705 48.08 -4.47 -50.48
CA LYS A 705 47.36 -3.35 -51.14
C LYS A 705 46.33 -2.70 -50.21
N SER A 706 45.54 -3.50 -49.49
CA SER A 706 44.52 -2.99 -48.58
C SER A 706 45.10 -2.25 -47.36
N LEU A 707 46.23 -2.72 -46.81
CA LEU A 707 46.94 -2.07 -45.70
C LEU A 707 47.73 -0.83 -46.15
N SER A 708 48.32 -0.84 -47.35
CA SER A 708 48.91 0.35 -47.98
C SER A 708 47.84 1.41 -48.24
N SER A 709 46.69 1.03 -48.82
CA SER A 709 45.57 1.96 -49.04
C SER A 709 45.10 2.59 -47.74
N LEU A 710 45.02 1.82 -46.64
CA LEU A 710 44.69 2.33 -45.31
C LEU A 710 45.71 3.35 -44.81
N SER A 711 46.99 3.10 -45.07
CA SER A 711 48.08 4.04 -44.76
C SER A 711 47.94 5.34 -45.55
N ASP A 712 47.73 5.24 -46.87
CA ASP A 712 47.59 6.37 -47.78
C ASP A 712 46.40 7.26 -47.39
N VAL A 713 45.26 6.64 -47.06
CA VAL A 713 44.04 7.33 -46.60
C VAL A 713 44.29 8.10 -45.30
N ILE A 714 44.90 7.47 -44.29
CA ILE A 714 45.17 8.14 -43.00
C ILE A 714 46.13 9.32 -43.21
N PHE A 715 47.17 9.17 -44.04
CA PHE A 715 48.14 10.24 -44.26
C PHE A 715 47.60 11.37 -45.15
N ALA A 716 46.73 11.10 -46.12
CA ALA A 716 46.01 12.12 -46.88
C ALA A 716 45.09 12.96 -45.97
N LEU A 717 44.34 12.29 -45.09
CA LEU A 717 43.47 12.95 -44.10
C LEU A 717 44.26 13.82 -43.11
N ALA A 718 45.39 13.31 -42.60
CA ALA A 718 46.23 14.04 -41.65
C ALA A 718 46.86 15.32 -42.23
N LYS A 719 47.29 15.26 -43.50
CA LYS A 719 47.75 16.42 -44.26
C LYS A 719 46.62 17.36 -44.70
N LYS A 720 45.37 16.89 -44.66
CA LYS A 720 44.16 17.59 -45.15
C LYS A 720 44.22 17.82 -46.66
N GLU A 721 44.63 16.78 -47.41
CA GLU A 721 44.57 16.75 -48.88
C GLU A 721 43.11 16.70 -49.37
N ASP A 722 42.77 17.48 -50.41
CA ASP A 722 41.39 17.62 -50.91
C ASP A 722 40.78 16.31 -51.43
N HIS A 723 41.60 15.38 -51.92
CA HIS A 723 41.19 14.08 -52.42
C HIS A 723 41.81 12.95 -51.57
N VAL A 724 41.00 12.32 -50.74
CA VAL A 724 41.38 11.15 -49.93
C VAL A 724 41.02 9.85 -50.66
N PRO A 725 41.97 8.93 -50.91
CA PRO A 725 41.79 7.80 -51.83
C PRO A 725 41.04 6.59 -51.22
N PHE A 726 39.91 6.83 -50.53
CA PHE A 726 39.12 5.79 -49.84
C PHE A 726 38.75 4.59 -50.73
N ARG A 727 38.55 4.81 -52.04
CA ARG A 727 38.14 3.77 -53.00
C ARG A 727 39.27 2.81 -53.45
N ASN A 728 40.52 3.01 -53.02
CA ASN A 728 41.64 2.16 -53.45
C ASN A 728 41.52 0.70 -52.96
N SER A 729 40.82 0.46 -51.84
CA SER A 729 40.49 -0.86 -51.30
C SER A 729 39.06 -0.87 -50.75
N LYS A 730 38.39 -2.02 -50.77
CA LYS A 730 37.11 -2.22 -50.06
C LYS A 730 37.24 -2.01 -48.55
N LEU A 731 38.41 -2.27 -47.96
CA LEU A 731 38.65 -2.00 -46.54
C LEU A 731 38.55 -0.49 -46.25
N THR A 732 39.29 0.33 -47.00
CA THR A 732 39.28 1.79 -46.81
C THR A 732 37.95 2.42 -47.18
N TYR A 733 37.23 1.85 -48.15
CA TYR A 733 35.92 2.35 -48.52
C TYR A 733 34.88 2.01 -47.44
N LEU A 734 34.85 0.77 -46.94
CA LEU A 734 33.97 0.38 -45.83
C LEU A 734 34.17 1.27 -44.59
N LEU A 735 35.44 1.54 -44.27
CA LEU A 735 35.87 2.35 -43.11
C LEU A 735 35.89 3.86 -43.37
N GLN A 736 35.41 4.36 -44.53
CA GLN A 736 35.46 5.78 -44.86
C GLN A 736 34.85 6.69 -43.76
N PRO A 737 33.65 6.40 -43.20
CA PRO A 737 33.11 7.19 -42.08
C PRO A 737 33.84 7.02 -40.74
N CYS A 738 34.57 5.91 -40.57
CA CYS A 738 35.32 5.61 -39.35
C CYS A 738 36.68 6.33 -39.31
N LEU A 739 37.27 6.57 -40.48
CA LEU A 739 38.55 7.29 -40.63
C LEU A 739 38.34 8.80 -40.83
N GLY A 740 37.15 9.22 -41.27
CA GLY A 740 36.74 10.62 -41.33
C GLY A 740 36.57 11.28 -39.95
N GLY A 741 36.30 12.59 -39.96
CA GLY A 741 36.26 13.42 -38.74
C GLY A 741 35.11 13.11 -37.77
N ASP A 742 34.08 12.35 -38.17
CA ASP A 742 32.86 12.14 -37.37
C ASP A 742 32.88 10.87 -36.49
N SER A 743 34.05 10.26 -36.30
CA SER A 743 34.24 8.99 -35.57
C SER A 743 35.36 9.08 -34.52
N LYS A 744 35.17 8.43 -33.37
CA LYS A 744 36.22 8.19 -32.37
C LYS A 744 36.95 6.88 -32.70
N THR A 745 38.22 6.97 -33.03
CA THR A 745 38.96 5.85 -33.63
C THR A 745 40.21 5.50 -32.83
N LEU A 746 40.47 4.20 -32.70
CA LEU A 746 41.58 3.63 -31.92
C LEU A 746 42.29 2.54 -32.73
N MET A 747 43.57 2.76 -32.99
CA MET A 747 44.47 1.75 -33.52
C MET A 747 45.16 0.99 -32.38
N PHE A 748 45.06 -0.33 -32.37
CA PHE A 748 46.01 -1.18 -31.65
C PHE A 748 47.16 -1.57 -32.57
N VAL A 749 48.40 -1.27 -32.19
CA VAL A 749 49.60 -1.89 -32.77
C VAL A 749 50.04 -3.06 -31.91
N ASN A 750 49.81 -4.27 -32.42
CA ASN A 750 50.17 -5.53 -31.78
C ASN A 750 51.61 -5.92 -32.18
N VAL A 751 52.49 -6.06 -31.19
CA VAL A 751 53.95 -6.24 -31.35
C VAL A 751 54.38 -7.59 -30.80
N SER A 752 55.29 -8.26 -31.52
CA SER A 752 55.94 -9.49 -31.04
C SER A 752 57.30 -9.16 -30.40
N PRO A 753 57.62 -9.72 -29.21
CA PRO A 753 58.94 -9.60 -28.58
C PRO A 753 59.97 -10.60 -29.14
N ASP A 754 59.56 -11.53 -30.01
CA ASP A 754 60.44 -12.52 -30.63
C ASP A 754 61.56 -11.84 -31.49
N PRO A 755 62.84 -12.21 -31.29
CA PRO A 755 63.96 -11.71 -32.09
C PRO A 755 63.80 -11.88 -33.61
N SER A 756 63.13 -12.94 -34.10
CA SER A 756 62.90 -13.15 -35.53
C SER A 756 61.91 -12.13 -36.14
N SER A 757 61.08 -11.53 -35.29
CA SER A 757 59.99 -10.62 -35.67
C SER A 757 60.37 -9.13 -35.59
N VAL A 758 61.56 -8.80 -35.07
CA VAL A 758 62.07 -7.41 -34.89
C VAL A 758 61.85 -6.51 -36.09
N GLY A 759 62.16 -6.98 -37.30
CA GLY A 759 62.06 -6.16 -38.52
C GLY A 759 60.63 -5.70 -38.82
N GLU A 760 59.62 -6.56 -38.59
CA GLU A 760 58.21 -6.21 -38.82
C GLU A 760 57.59 -5.54 -37.59
N SER A 761 58.05 -5.85 -36.37
CA SER A 761 57.75 -5.06 -35.17
C SER A 761 58.19 -3.59 -35.34
N LEU A 762 59.39 -3.35 -35.88
CA LEU A 762 59.89 -2.00 -36.19
C LEU A 762 59.07 -1.32 -37.28
N CYS A 763 58.65 -2.04 -38.32
CA CYS A 763 57.76 -1.50 -39.36
C CYS A 763 56.38 -1.12 -38.79
N SER A 764 55.84 -1.96 -37.92
CA SER A 764 54.54 -1.75 -37.27
C SER A 764 54.58 -0.54 -36.34
N LEU A 765 55.62 -0.40 -35.51
CA LEU A 765 55.82 0.75 -34.64
C LEU A 765 56.04 2.05 -35.43
N ARG A 766 56.81 2.02 -36.53
CA ARG A 766 57.01 3.19 -37.41
C ARG A 766 55.73 3.63 -38.11
N PHE A 767 54.86 2.70 -38.51
CA PHE A 767 53.55 3.03 -39.06
C PHE A 767 52.65 3.65 -37.98
N ALA A 768 52.50 2.95 -36.85
CA ALA A 768 51.70 3.38 -35.72
C ALA A 768 52.11 4.76 -35.18
N ALA A 769 53.40 5.07 -35.12
CA ALA A 769 53.90 6.37 -34.65
C ALA A 769 53.51 7.53 -35.59
N ARG A 770 53.41 7.28 -36.91
CA ARG A 770 52.88 8.27 -37.87
C ARG A 770 51.37 8.43 -37.72
N VAL A 771 50.63 7.33 -37.52
CA VAL A 771 49.19 7.39 -37.23
C VAL A 771 48.91 8.19 -35.94
N ASN A 772 49.75 8.02 -34.91
CA ASN A 772 49.66 8.74 -33.64
C ASN A 772 49.96 10.25 -33.75
N SER A 773 50.48 10.73 -34.89
CA SER A 773 50.69 12.16 -35.17
C SER A 773 49.62 12.78 -36.09
N CYS A 774 48.49 12.09 -36.33
CA CYS A 774 47.46 12.51 -37.27
C CYS A 774 46.26 13.20 -36.57
N GLU A 775 46.16 14.53 -36.65
CA GLU A 775 44.92 15.26 -36.33
C GLU A 775 43.91 15.14 -37.50
N ILE A 776 42.90 14.28 -37.37
CA ILE A 776 41.71 14.28 -38.22
C ILE A 776 40.54 14.90 -37.39
N GLY A 777 39.40 15.20 -38.03
CA GLY A 777 38.37 16.12 -37.51
C GLY A 777 37.70 15.76 -36.16
N VAL A 778 36.96 16.72 -35.60
CA VAL A 778 36.29 16.60 -34.29
C VAL A 778 35.06 15.68 -34.37
N PRO A 779 35.00 14.57 -33.59
CA PRO A 779 33.89 13.62 -33.63
C PRO A 779 32.54 14.25 -33.27
N ARG A 780 31.52 14.06 -34.11
CA ARG A 780 30.15 14.56 -33.86
C ARG A 780 29.23 13.47 -33.31
N ARG A 781 28.48 13.81 -32.26
CA ARG A 781 27.46 12.95 -31.66
C ARG A 781 26.18 12.98 -32.51
N GLN A 782 25.62 11.82 -32.84
CA GLN A 782 24.34 11.71 -33.56
C GLN A 782 23.17 11.65 -32.56
N THR A 783 22.76 12.83 -32.10
CA THR A 783 21.50 13.03 -31.37
C THR A 783 20.51 13.82 -32.22
N ILE A 784 19.34 13.25 -32.49
CA ILE A 784 18.23 13.97 -33.14
C ILE A 784 17.55 14.84 -32.09
N LYS A 785 17.28 16.12 -32.41
CA LYS A 785 16.54 17.06 -31.54
C LYS A 785 15.11 17.24 -32.06
N PRO A 786 14.14 17.67 -31.23
CA PRO A 786 12.72 17.78 -31.64
C PRO A 786 12.43 18.54 -32.95
N LEU A 787 13.23 19.55 -33.31
CA LEU A 787 13.10 20.25 -34.60
C LEU A 787 13.56 19.41 -35.81
N ASP A 788 14.56 18.56 -35.63
CA ASP A 788 14.99 17.60 -36.64
C ASP A 788 14.03 16.40 -36.70
N SER A 789 13.48 15.99 -35.54
CA SER A 789 12.40 14.99 -35.46
C SER A 789 11.24 15.40 -36.37
N LEU A 790 10.76 16.65 -36.32
CA LEU A 790 9.64 17.10 -37.16
C LEU A 790 9.91 17.01 -38.67
N ASN A 791 11.16 17.12 -39.10
CA ASN A 791 11.55 17.01 -40.51
C ASN A 791 11.83 15.56 -40.93
N ILE A 792 12.46 14.75 -40.08
CA ILE A 792 12.73 13.33 -40.33
C ILE A 792 11.41 12.53 -40.27
N GLN A 793 10.52 12.88 -39.36
CA GLN A 793 9.21 12.26 -39.20
C GLN A 793 8.31 12.60 -40.39
N LYS A 794 8.22 13.86 -40.83
CA LYS A 794 7.60 14.20 -42.14
C LYS A 794 8.18 13.41 -43.32
N LYS A 795 9.47 13.10 -43.29
CA LYS A 795 10.15 12.34 -44.35
C LYS A 795 9.84 10.84 -44.31
N ARG A 796 9.56 10.27 -43.13
CA ARG A 796 9.14 8.86 -42.95
C ARG A 796 7.63 8.67 -43.08
N GLU A 797 6.83 9.63 -42.64
CA GLU A 797 5.38 9.68 -42.89
C GLU A 797 5.06 9.83 -44.40
N MET A 798 6.01 10.36 -45.19
CA MET A 798 5.99 10.32 -46.67
C MET A 798 6.41 8.97 -47.28
N GLU A 799 6.96 8.01 -46.52
CA GLU A 799 7.31 6.66 -47.00
C GLU A 799 6.31 5.57 -46.55
N GLU A 800 5.51 5.80 -45.49
CA GLU A 800 4.51 4.84 -44.96
C GLU A 800 3.04 5.32 -45.04
N THR A 801 2.73 6.30 -45.88
CA THR A 801 1.34 6.60 -46.26
C THR A 801 0.90 5.79 -47.50
N PRO A 802 -0.36 5.34 -47.59
CA PRO A 802 -0.83 4.59 -48.76
C PRO A 802 -0.85 5.50 -50.00
N LYS A 803 -0.30 4.99 -51.11
CA LYS A 803 -0.19 5.76 -52.36
C LYS A 803 -1.57 6.23 -52.86
N PRO A 804 -1.70 7.45 -53.39
CA PRO A 804 -2.91 7.85 -54.09
C PRO A 804 -3.14 6.94 -55.32
N GLU A 805 -4.27 6.25 -55.33
CA GLU A 805 -4.57 5.21 -56.31
C GLU A 805 -5.11 5.82 -57.62
N VAL A 806 -4.49 5.47 -58.75
CA VAL A 806 -4.99 5.85 -60.08
C VAL A 806 -6.23 5.01 -60.37
N VAL A 807 -7.39 5.66 -60.46
CA VAL A 807 -8.68 4.96 -60.59
C VAL A 807 -8.84 4.42 -62.01
N LYS A 808 -8.68 3.10 -62.21
CA LYS A 808 -9.04 2.47 -63.49
C LYS A 808 -10.56 2.33 -63.58
N ILE A 809 -11.15 2.78 -64.70
CA ILE A 809 -12.57 2.59 -64.97
C ILE A 809 -12.87 1.12 -65.23
N THR A 810 -13.93 0.62 -64.60
CA THR A 810 -14.44 -0.75 -64.72
C THR A 810 -15.92 -0.82 -65.14
N SER A 811 -16.67 0.28 -65.01
CA SER A 811 -17.99 0.46 -65.63
C SER A 811 -18.26 1.92 -66.02
N THR A 812 -19.23 2.14 -66.89
CA THR A 812 -19.75 3.49 -67.23
C THR A 812 -20.33 4.21 -66.01
N GLU A 813 -20.92 3.48 -65.06
CA GLU A 813 -21.43 4.03 -63.80
C GLU A 813 -20.30 4.59 -62.92
N THR A 814 -19.14 3.92 -62.88
CA THR A 814 -17.93 4.43 -62.19
C THR A 814 -17.49 5.77 -62.77
N TRP A 815 -17.49 5.89 -64.11
CA TRP A 815 -17.10 7.11 -64.80
C TRP A 815 -18.06 8.29 -64.54
N ASP A 816 -19.36 8.08 -64.72
CA ASP A 816 -20.33 9.17 -64.49
C ASP A 816 -20.44 9.53 -62.98
N SER A 817 -20.20 8.59 -62.05
CA SER A 817 -20.07 8.88 -60.62
C SER A 817 -18.87 9.78 -60.29
N LEU A 818 -17.70 9.53 -60.90
CA LEU A 818 -16.51 10.38 -60.74
C LEU A 818 -16.75 11.79 -61.32
N LEU A 819 -17.41 11.90 -62.47
CA LEU A 819 -17.81 13.19 -63.03
C LEU A 819 -18.81 13.94 -62.14
N GLN A 820 -19.70 13.23 -61.46
CA GLN A 820 -20.63 13.82 -60.49
C GLN A 820 -19.91 14.28 -59.21
N GLN A 821 -18.90 13.55 -58.74
CA GLN A 821 -18.02 13.96 -57.64
C GLN A 821 -17.21 15.23 -57.99
N SER A 822 -16.66 15.31 -59.21
CA SER A 822 -15.98 16.53 -59.71
C SER A 822 -16.93 17.72 -59.81
N LYS A 823 -18.22 17.49 -60.11
CA LYS A 823 -19.27 18.52 -60.10
C LYS A 823 -19.65 19.00 -58.69
N SER A 824 -19.75 18.10 -57.70
CA SER A 824 -20.18 18.48 -56.34
C SER A 824 -19.05 19.05 -55.47
N HIS A 825 -17.80 18.60 -55.66
CA HIS A 825 -16.66 19.02 -54.84
C HIS A 825 -15.65 19.92 -55.57
N GLY A 826 -15.82 20.15 -56.87
CA GLY A 826 -14.93 20.98 -57.68
C GLY A 826 -13.56 20.35 -57.97
N THR A 827 -13.31 19.12 -57.50
CA THR A 827 -12.05 18.38 -57.64
C THR A 827 -11.69 18.19 -59.12
N PRO A 828 -10.46 18.52 -59.54
CA PRO A 828 -9.98 18.22 -60.89
C PRO A 828 -9.82 16.71 -61.13
N ILE A 829 -10.09 16.28 -62.36
CA ILE A 829 -9.85 14.93 -62.86
C ILE A 829 -8.87 15.00 -64.03
N VAL A 830 -7.85 14.13 -64.05
CA VAL A 830 -7.04 13.86 -65.24
C VAL A 830 -7.40 12.47 -65.76
N ALA A 831 -8.10 12.40 -66.88
CA ALA A 831 -8.47 11.15 -67.54
C ALA A 831 -7.44 10.78 -68.62
N HIS A 832 -6.62 9.75 -68.35
CA HIS A 832 -5.77 9.07 -69.32
C HIS A 832 -6.62 8.08 -70.12
N PHE A 833 -6.87 8.40 -71.39
CA PHE A 833 -7.39 7.44 -72.36
C PHE A 833 -6.22 6.65 -72.95
N THR A 834 -6.21 5.36 -72.66
CA THR A 834 -5.15 4.39 -72.99
C THR A 834 -5.71 3.27 -73.88
N ALA A 835 -4.82 2.46 -74.46
CA ALA A 835 -5.18 1.20 -75.10
C ALA A 835 -4.04 0.20 -74.90
N SER A 836 -4.36 -1.03 -74.50
CA SER A 836 -3.35 -2.07 -74.18
C SER A 836 -2.36 -2.40 -75.32
N TRP A 837 -2.75 -2.19 -76.59
CA TRP A 837 -1.87 -2.36 -77.77
C TRP A 837 -1.04 -1.11 -78.13
N CYS A 838 -1.30 0.04 -77.49
CA CYS A 838 -0.62 1.29 -77.79
C CYS A 838 0.64 1.43 -76.92
N VAL A 839 1.81 1.06 -77.48
CA VAL A 839 3.11 1.14 -76.78
C VAL A 839 3.39 2.54 -76.18
N PRO A 840 3.09 3.67 -76.85
CA PRO A 840 3.17 5.00 -76.23
C PRO A 840 2.28 5.21 -74.99
N SER A 841 1.10 4.60 -74.92
CA SER A 841 0.23 4.71 -73.74
C SER A 841 0.74 3.85 -72.59
N VAL A 842 1.17 2.61 -72.86
CA VAL A 842 1.78 1.72 -71.86
C VAL A 842 3.08 2.34 -71.28
N ALA A 843 3.82 3.10 -72.10
CA ALA A 843 4.96 3.87 -71.64
C ALA A 843 4.61 5.06 -70.73
N MET A 844 3.36 5.56 -70.75
CA MET A 844 2.88 6.65 -69.88
C MET A 844 2.33 6.17 -68.53
N ASP A 845 1.88 4.91 -68.42
CA ASP A 845 1.26 4.41 -67.18
C ASP A 845 2.13 4.57 -65.90
N PRO A 846 3.46 4.34 -65.91
CA PRO A 846 4.31 4.62 -64.75
C PRO A 846 4.36 6.10 -64.37
N PHE A 847 4.36 6.99 -65.36
CA PHE A 847 4.35 8.44 -65.13
C PHE A 847 2.99 8.93 -64.65
N ILE A 848 1.88 8.28 -65.01
CA ILE A 848 0.56 8.62 -64.46
C ILE A 848 0.44 8.22 -62.98
N GLN A 849 1.08 7.12 -62.56
CA GLN A 849 1.24 6.81 -61.13
C GLN A 849 2.17 7.80 -60.40
N GLU A 850 3.23 8.28 -61.06
CA GLU A 850 4.06 9.38 -60.54
C GLU A 850 3.24 10.67 -60.39
N PHE A 851 2.46 11.07 -61.39
CA PHE A 851 1.70 12.32 -61.36
C PHE A 851 0.59 12.30 -60.30
N ALA A 852 -0.09 11.16 -60.10
CA ALA A 852 -1.00 10.98 -58.97
C ALA A 852 -0.28 11.15 -57.61
N SER A 853 0.96 10.68 -57.51
CA SER A 853 1.80 10.85 -56.31
C SER A 853 2.32 12.28 -56.11
N VAL A 854 2.43 13.07 -57.19
CA VAL A 854 2.89 14.47 -57.16
C VAL A 854 1.74 15.47 -56.96
N PHE A 855 0.53 15.16 -57.42
CA PHE A 855 -0.65 16.04 -57.34
C PHE A 855 -1.83 15.36 -56.62
N PRO A 856 -1.76 15.18 -55.28
CA PRO A 856 -2.77 14.44 -54.51
C PRO A 856 -4.17 15.08 -54.51
N ASP A 857 -4.28 16.38 -54.82
CA ASP A 857 -5.55 17.10 -54.94
C ASP A 857 -6.27 16.87 -56.30
N ILE A 858 -5.73 16.00 -57.16
CA ILE A 858 -6.28 15.64 -58.48
C ILE A 858 -6.59 14.13 -58.50
N ILE A 859 -7.78 13.77 -58.97
CA ILE A 859 -8.12 12.37 -59.23
C ILE A 859 -7.58 11.98 -60.61
N PHE A 860 -6.56 11.11 -60.65
CA PHE A 860 -6.10 10.51 -61.91
C PHE A 860 -6.93 9.27 -62.22
N VAL A 861 -7.44 9.21 -63.45
CA VAL A 861 -8.36 8.18 -63.93
C VAL A 861 -7.79 7.55 -65.20
N THR A 862 -7.84 6.23 -65.32
CA THR A 862 -7.42 5.52 -66.54
C THR A 862 -8.61 4.85 -67.22
N VAL A 863 -8.83 5.16 -68.49
CA VAL A 863 -9.92 4.65 -69.34
C VAL A 863 -9.30 3.87 -70.48
N ASP A 864 -9.49 2.55 -70.54
CA ASP A 864 -9.11 1.79 -71.74
C ASP A 864 -10.16 2.02 -72.84
N VAL A 865 -9.73 2.50 -74.00
CA VAL A 865 -10.65 2.81 -75.11
C VAL A 865 -11.16 1.56 -75.82
N ASP A 866 -10.56 0.39 -75.62
CA ASP A 866 -11.11 -0.85 -76.16
C ASP A 866 -12.30 -1.35 -75.35
N ASP A 867 -12.22 -1.24 -74.02
CA ASP A 867 -13.29 -1.58 -73.08
C ASP A 867 -14.41 -0.53 -73.11
N PHE A 868 -14.08 0.77 -73.18
CA PHE A 868 -15.04 1.88 -73.01
C PHE A 868 -15.20 2.77 -74.24
N LYS A 869 -15.41 2.14 -75.40
CA LYS A 869 -15.58 2.79 -76.72
C LYS A 869 -16.64 3.91 -76.74
N GLU A 870 -17.71 3.78 -75.97
CA GLU A 870 -18.75 4.82 -75.85
C GLU A 870 -18.24 6.09 -75.17
N ILE A 871 -17.45 5.96 -74.09
CA ILE A 871 -16.83 7.10 -73.39
C ILE A 871 -15.79 7.75 -74.29
N ALA A 872 -14.94 6.97 -74.95
CA ALA A 872 -13.96 7.47 -75.92
C ALA A 872 -14.65 8.24 -77.07
N THR A 873 -15.80 7.76 -77.56
CA THR A 873 -16.58 8.43 -78.62
C THR A 873 -17.25 9.72 -78.10
N LYS A 874 -17.85 9.69 -76.91
CA LYS A 874 -18.49 10.83 -76.21
C LYS A 874 -17.54 12.03 -76.04
N TYR A 875 -16.23 11.79 -75.93
CA TYR A 875 -15.21 12.83 -75.85
C TYR A 875 -14.32 12.95 -77.09
N GLU A 876 -14.75 12.45 -78.26
CA GLU A 876 -13.99 12.51 -79.52
C GLU A 876 -12.51 12.10 -79.40
N VAL A 877 -12.23 10.99 -78.74
CA VAL A 877 -10.85 10.50 -78.53
C VAL A 877 -10.39 9.76 -79.78
N LYS A 878 -9.48 10.39 -80.54
CA LYS A 878 -9.10 9.98 -81.91
C LYS A 878 -7.64 9.50 -82.05
N ALA A 879 -6.84 9.57 -80.98
CA ALA A 879 -5.44 9.13 -80.96
C ALA A 879 -4.99 8.78 -79.54
N MET A 880 -4.03 7.87 -79.40
CA MET A 880 -3.55 7.32 -78.11
C MET A 880 -2.08 7.68 -77.83
N PRO A 881 -1.71 7.98 -76.57
CA PRO A 881 -2.60 8.32 -75.46
C PRO A 881 -3.25 9.69 -75.65
N THR A 882 -4.43 9.89 -75.06
CA THR A 882 -5.06 11.22 -74.91
C THR A 882 -5.30 11.48 -73.43
N PHE A 883 -4.98 12.69 -72.97
CA PHE A 883 -5.27 13.15 -71.61
C PHE A 883 -6.32 14.25 -71.66
N LEU A 884 -7.41 14.10 -70.90
CA LEU A 884 -8.39 15.16 -70.67
C LEU A 884 -8.27 15.65 -69.23
N LEU A 885 -7.99 16.94 -69.04
CA LEU A 885 -8.17 17.59 -67.75
C LEU A 885 -9.62 18.06 -67.66
N MET A 886 -10.31 17.70 -66.59
CA MET A 886 -11.71 18.05 -66.34
C MET A 886 -11.85 18.70 -64.96
N LYS A 887 -12.74 19.68 -64.83
CA LYS A 887 -13.07 20.35 -63.56
C LYS A 887 -14.54 20.75 -63.59
N GLY A 888 -15.28 20.53 -62.49
CA GLY A 888 -16.74 20.71 -62.50
C GLY A 888 -17.45 19.81 -63.53
N GLY A 889 -16.84 18.69 -63.91
CA GLY A 889 -17.32 17.81 -64.98
C GLY A 889 -17.33 18.40 -66.40
N VAL A 890 -16.64 19.52 -66.65
CA VAL A 890 -16.38 20.09 -67.99
C VAL A 890 -14.91 19.85 -68.36
N VAL A 891 -14.60 19.67 -69.65
CA VAL A 891 -13.21 19.49 -70.13
C VAL A 891 -12.51 20.85 -70.18
N ALA A 892 -11.55 21.07 -69.28
CA ALA A 892 -10.74 22.28 -69.20
C ALA A 892 -9.49 22.24 -70.11
N GLY A 893 -9.05 21.04 -70.53
CA GLY A 893 -7.93 20.90 -71.46
C GLY A 893 -7.82 19.50 -72.06
N ARG A 894 -7.20 19.42 -73.25
CA ARG A 894 -6.85 18.17 -73.95
C ARG A 894 -5.36 18.19 -74.30
N LEU A 895 -4.71 17.05 -74.10
CA LEU A 895 -3.35 16.74 -74.60
C LEU A 895 -3.38 15.40 -75.32
N VAL A 896 -2.52 15.22 -76.32
CA VAL A 896 -2.42 14.00 -77.12
C VAL A 896 -0.93 13.67 -77.33
N GLY A 897 -0.56 12.40 -77.12
CA GLY A 897 0.82 11.93 -77.24
C GLY A 897 1.53 11.67 -75.90
N ALA A 898 2.60 10.87 -75.95
CA ALA A 898 3.30 10.34 -74.78
C ALA A 898 4.54 11.16 -74.42
N ASN A 899 4.33 12.38 -73.89
CA ASN A 899 5.42 13.25 -73.42
C ASN A 899 5.22 13.56 -71.91
N PRO A 900 5.94 12.89 -70.99
CA PRO A 900 5.76 13.07 -69.55
C PRO A 900 5.96 14.51 -69.08
N ASP A 901 7.07 15.16 -69.46
CA ASP A 901 7.43 16.50 -68.99
C ASP A 901 6.42 17.56 -69.45
N GLU A 902 5.96 17.46 -70.70
CA GLU A 902 4.93 18.36 -71.23
C GLU A 902 3.57 18.11 -70.58
N THR A 903 3.21 16.85 -70.32
CA THR A 903 1.96 16.48 -69.62
C THR A 903 1.95 17.08 -68.21
N LYS A 904 3.03 16.85 -67.44
CA LYS A 904 3.22 17.38 -66.08
C LYS A 904 3.13 18.90 -66.05
N LYS A 905 3.88 19.57 -66.92
CA LYS A 905 3.87 21.04 -67.04
C LYS A 905 2.52 21.61 -67.46
N ARG A 906 1.73 20.90 -68.28
CA ARG A 906 0.37 21.32 -68.65
C ARG A 906 -0.59 21.24 -67.47
N ILE A 907 -0.49 20.19 -66.65
CA ILE A 907 -1.27 20.02 -65.42
C ILE A 907 -0.92 21.15 -64.43
N GLU A 908 0.37 21.38 -64.17
CA GLU A 908 0.86 22.47 -63.30
C GLU A 908 0.34 23.85 -63.74
N THR A 909 0.38 24.15 -65.04
CA THR A 909 -0.11 25.43 -65.59
C THR A 909 -1.62 25.61 -65.35
N LEU A 910 -2.40 24.54 -65.49
CA LEU A 910 -3.87 24.58 -65.37
C LEU A 910 -4.36 24.54 -63.91
N LEU A 911 -3.51 24.14 -62.96
CA LEU A 911 -3.73 24.35 -61.53
C LEU A 911 -3.54 25.83 -61.13
N GLN A 912 -2.56 26.51 -61.75
CA GLN A 912 -2.24 27.91 -61.45
C GLN A 912 -3.20 28.91 -62.09
N SER A 913 -3.87 28.54 -63.19
CA SER A 913 -4.94 29.34 -63.79
C SER A 913 -6.22 29.31 -62.95
N ASN A 914 -6.25 30.13 -61.90
CA ASN A 914 -7.40 30.28 -61.01
C ASN A 914 -8.51 31.15 -61.67
N THR A 915 -8.97 30.72 -62.84
CA THR A 915 -9.84 31.47 -63.74
C THR A 915 -11.26 30.90 -63.74
N GLU A 916 -12.26 31.77 -63.69
CA GLU A 916 -13.66 31.38 -63.88
C GLU A 916 -13.88 30.90 -65.32
N PHE A 917 -14.35 29.67 -65.48
CA PHE A 917 -14.84 29.18 -66.76
C PHE A 917 -16.35 29.48 -66.85
N VAL A 918 -16.70 30.39 -67.75
CA VAL A 918 -18.10 30.69 -68.11
C VAL A 918 -18.71 29.49 -68.85
N VAL A 919 -20.03 29.33 -68.69
CA VAL A 919 -20.90 28.26 -69.22
C VAL A 919 -20.69 27.97 -70.70
#